data_AF-A0A9E3R6E3-F1
#
_entry.id   AF-A0A9E3R6E3-F1
#
_cell.length_a   1.000
_cell.length_b   1.000
_cell.length_c   1.000
_cell.angle_alpha   90.00
_cell.angle_beta   90.00
_cell.angle_gamma   90.00
#
_symmetry.space_group_name_H-M   'P 1'
#
loop_
_entity.id
_entity.type
_entity.pdbx_description
1 polymer ?
#
loop_
_entity_poly.entity_id
_entity_poly.type
_entity_poly.pdbx_seq_one_letter_code
_entity_poly.pdbx_strand_id
1 'polypeptide(L)'
;MFWLVTSWCVSGCGPAKPGPTPDTISTTYRLLVGASMGAIGTAAVGLTHPDRFDGMGALGGPMDASFFFRMMDDFTLGGFCSLKDLEALKDQGALNDVAKVQACSHRATPITWEHSQDFNHWHFTTSGDDFDRSQYLNLITDLCLAYGNFFGENPASPYAPPSVPADLLKHPERTLCTSPIKVKNAYNAEFNPEGKYDAITFCDGQLPLFRCSETKAPVDFCADPRNRENPLPYERTLLYANNFCAGQGTPVVVTNKNDPLYLLDHAGNVDPCREPVVPVTVMLAIDLNGNGRRDYGEPVLNNGRERFDDVGADGCADDFEDGQGGCQTSAQSGRGDPNGDDYDALKNPMGTERDWVWETGEPYRDFGLDGVPGTKDIGEGNGQYDVSLGRRSLLELDARANLKKLDAKALGRLDFFLDGGIRDVFNLGLMSHQVFGLLKALRPSSRAVGAYRDFAEVPGTTDRNGQYNPWTKAWTRVPRDVEILYGKDAPTDEDRVAGDGDHVGTIAQAAARFYSVFNWAAVTWPSLPQPKATLGSQVDREPTEWYQSKILGAKREYGIVLPPGYELPENKDARYPVVYMLHGYGMAPKAFTDISVLTTIYTMDPDVQFRPMILVFPSGKCCLTNRDTGERDCRETDDLGRPLDAVPGFERECVIGNFFINRHGYDGSDNTRYSDALFELMDHIDEKYRTLPRAEVTAR
;
A
#
# COMPACT_ATOMS: atom_id res chain seq x y z
N MET A 1 -7.49 -45.02 45.40
CA MET A 1 -7.79 -45.77 44.16
C MET A 1 -7.95 -44.72 43.08
N PHE A 2 -6.92 -44.60 42.22
CA PHE A 2 -6.81 -43.80 41.00
C PHE A 2 -7.29 -42.33 41.03
N TRP A 3 -6.35 -41.38 41.05
CA TRP A 3 -5.86 -40.67 39.85
C TRP A 3 -4.66 -39.80 40.25
N LEU A 4 -3.51 -40.07 39.62
CA LEU A 4 -2.27 -39.30 39.75
C LEU A 4 -2.37 -38.09 38.83
N VAL A 5 -2.22 -36.89 39.39
CA VAL A 5 -1.99 -35.65 38.66
C VAL A 5 -0.50 -35.59 38.34
N THR A 6 -0.13 -35.85 37.09
CA THR A 6 1.21 -35.51 36.57
C THR A 6 1.18 -34.08 36.06
N SER A 7 1.83 -33.20 36.81
CA SER A 7 2.25 -31.86 36.38
C SER A 7 3.20 -32.00 35.18
N TRP A 8 2.85 -31.40 34.04
CA TRP A 8 3.80 -31.16 32.96
C TRP A 8 4.16 -29.68 32.97
N CYS A 9 5.45 -29.39 33.18
CA CYS A 9 6.02 -28.08 32.95
C CYS A 9 5.81 -27.68 31.48
N VAL A 10 5.18 -26.53 31.25
CA VAL A 10 5.20 -25.85 29.96
C VAL A 10 6.54 -25.13 29.88
N SER A 11 7.54 -25.79 29.32
CA SER A 11 8.76 -25.12 28.86
C SER A 11 8.44 -24.37 27.57
N GLY A 12 8.73 -23.07 27.55
CA GLY A 12 8.46 -22.18 26.43
C GLY A 12 8.92 -22.72 25.08
N CYS A 13 7.97 -22.83 24.15
CA CYS A 13 8.26 -22.96 22.73
C CYS A 13 8.44 -21.55 22.16
N GLY A 14 9.68 -21.03 22.21
CA GLY A 14 10.09 -20.05 21.22
C GLY A 14 10.01 -20.66 19.82
N PRO A 15 9.96 -19.85 18.74
CA PRO A 15 9.88 -20.36 17.37
C PRO A 15 11.00 -21.38 17.13
N ALA A 16 10.63 -22.56 16.64
CA ALA A 16 11.57 -23.64 16.38
C ALA A 16 12.67 -23.14 15.42
N LYS A 17 13.93 -23.23 15.86
CA LYS A 17 15.08 -22.90 14.99
C LYS A 17 14.95 -23.70 13.69
N PRO A 18 15.02 -23.05 12.51
CA PRO A 18 14.87 -23.76 11.25
C PRO A 18 15.91 -24.88 11.16
N GLY A 19 15.46 -26.07 10.75
CA GLY A 19 16.32 -27.23 10.53
C GLY A 19 17.40 -26.97 9.46
N PRO A 20 18.38 -27.87 9.32
CA PRO A 20 19.45 -27.70 8.33
C PRO A 20 18.89 -27.58 6.91
N THR A 21 19.48 -26.70 6.11
CA THR A 21 19.12 -26.50 4.70
C THR A 21 19.23 -27.84 3.95
N PRO A 22 18.19 -28.26 3.19
CA PRO A 22 18.23 -29.52 2.45
C PRO A 22 19.37 -29.55 1.43
N ASP A 23 19.95 -30.72 1.14
CA ASP A 23 21.01 -30.86 0.11
C ASP A 23 20.51 -30.53 -1.31
N THR A 24 19.19 -30.63 -1.55
CA THR A 24 18.53 -30.33 -2.82
C THR A 24 17.29 -29.46 -2.62
N ILE A 25 17.11 -28.46 -3.47
CA ILE A 25 15.94 -27.58 -3.53
C ILE A 25 15.15 -27.78 -4.83
N SER A 26 13.84 -27.63 -4.72
CA SER A 26 12.91 -27.69 -5.85
C SER A 26 12.73 -26.29 -6.43
N THR A 27 13.38 -26.00 -7.55
CA THR A 27 13.39 -24.67 -8.17
C THR A 27 12.30 -24.56 -9.24
N THR A 28 11.58 -23.44 -9.28
CA THR A 28 10.51 -23.18 -10.27
C THR A 28 10.98 -22.39 -11.48
N TYR A 29 12.15 -21.77 -11.40
CA TYR A 29 12.70 -20.85 -12.40
C TYR A 29 11.81 -19.62 -12.63
N ARG A 30 11.06 -19.21 -11.60
CA ARG A 30 10.14 -18.07 -11.64
C ARG A 30 10.44 -17.08 -10.52
N LEU A 31 10.42 -15.80 -10.86
CA LEU A 31 10.41 -14.70 -9.90
C LEU A 31 9.10 -13.94 -10.02
N LEU A 32 8.59 -13.48 -8.88
CA LEU A 32 7.48 -12.54 -8.81
C LEU A 32 8.04 -11.19 -8.37
N VAL A 33 7.87 -10.15 -9.17
CA VAL A 33 8.35 -8.81 -8.88
C VAL A 33 7.20 -7.84 -9.01
N GLY A 34 7.15 -6.76 -8.25
CA GLY A 34 6.15 -5.72 -8.46
C GLY A 34 6.53 -4.39 -7.86
N ALA A 35 5.88 -3.32 -8.33
CA ALA A 35 6.09 -1.96 -7.82
C ALA A 35 4.78 -1.33 -7.33
N SER A 36 4.82 -0.55 -6.24
CA SER A 36 3.64 0.09 -5.64
C SER A 36 2.55 -0.96 -5.31
N MET A 37 1.35 -0.85 -5.89
CA MET A 37 0.29 -1.86 -5.78
C MET A 37 0.71 -3.26 -6.30
N GLY A 38 1.69 -3.33 -7.21
CA GLY A 38 2.30 -4.59 -7.61
C GLY A 38 3.16 -5.22 -6.52
N ALA A 39 3.77 -4.43 -5.64
CA ALA A 39 4.62 -4.93 -4.55
C ALA A 39 3.78 -5.55 -3.42
N ILE A 40 2.64 -4.97 -3.04
CA ILE A 40 1.66 -5.64 -2.16
C ILE A 40 1.15 -6.94 -2.80
N GLY A 41 0.86 -6.93 -4.12
CA GLY A 41 0.52 -8.15 -4.86
C GLY A 41 1.62 -9.21 -4.81
N THR A 42 2.89 -8.81 -4.95
CA THR A 42 4.05 -9.70 -4.87
C THR A 42 4.18 -10.33 -3.49
N ALA A 43 4.06 -9.53 -2.42
CA ALA A 43 4.11 -10.04 -1.05
C ALA A 43 2.93 -10.98 -0.77
N ALA A 44 1.70 -10.55 -1.07
CA ALA A 44 0.48 -11.32 -0.84
C ALA A 44 0.48 -12.66 -1.59
N VAL A 45 0.64 -12.62 -2.93
CA VAL A 45 0.61 -13.84 -3.76
C VAL A 45 1.84 -14.71 -3.50
N GLY A 46 3.01 -14.08 -3.41
CA GLY A 46 4.26 -14.80 -3.22
C GLY A 46 4.32 -15.55 -1.89
N LEU A 47 4.02 -14.88 -0.78
CA LEU A 47 4.16 -15.48 0.55
C LEU A 47 3.04 -16.46 0.90
N THR A 48 1.86 -16.34 0.28
CA THR A 48 0.78 -17.33 0.43
C THR A 48 0.94 -18.53 -0.51
N HIS A 49 1.71 -18.40 -1.58
CA HIS A 49 2.00 -19.47 -2.55
C HIS A 49 3.51 -19.63 -2.78
N PRO A 50 4.30 -19.86 -1.71
CA PRO A 50 5.75 -19.82 -1.78
C PRO A 50 6.30 -20.86 -2.75
N ASP A 51 5.63 -22.00 -2.94
CA ASP A 51 6.03 -23.11 -3.80
C ASP A 51 5.99 -22.79 -5.32
N ARG A 52 5.43 -21.65 -5.71
CA ARG A 52 5.28 -21.21 -7.11
C ARG A 52 6.45 -20.35 -7.61
N PHE A 53 7.25 -19.77 -6.72
CA PHE A 53 8.31 -18.81 -7.05
C PHE A 53 9.60 -19.15 -6.33
N ASP A 54 10.75 -18.84 -6.92
CA ASP A 54 12.06 -18.96 -6.28
C ASP A 54 12.52 -17.66 -5.59
N GLY A 55 11.80 -16.56 -5.81
CA GLY A 55 12.10 -15.30 -5.16
C GLY A 55 11.08 -14.21 -5.47
N MET A 56 11.11 -13.17 -4.64
CA MET A 56 10.16 -12.06 -4.62
C MET A 56 10.90 -10.73 -4.66
N GLY A 57 10.53 -9.85 -5.58
CA GLY A 57 11.04 -8.48 -5.68
C GLY A 57 9.93 -7.47 -5.41
N ALA A 58 9.98 -6.74 -4.30
CA ALA A 58 8.99 -5.72 -3.99
C ALA A 58 9.63 -4.33 -4.03
N LEU A 59 9.26 -3.57 -5.05
CA LEU A 59 9.78 -2.23 -5.29
C LEU A 59 8.81 -1.19 -4.70
N GLY A 60 8.95 -0.87 -3.42
CA GLY A 60 8.11 0.05 -2.66
C GLY A 60 6.62 -0.30 -2.75
N GLY A 61 6.07 -0.98 -1.74
CA GLY A 61 4.64 -1.34 -1.72
C GLY A 61 4.11 -1.52 -0.29
N PRO A 62 2.78 -1.42 -0.10
CA PRO A 62 2.17 -1.54 1.22
C PRO A 62 2.12 -3.01 1.67
N MET A 63 3.28 -3.54 2.06
CA MET A 63 3.46 -4.96 2.40
C MET A 63 3.24 -5.26 3.88
N ASP A 64 3.35 -4.24 4.74
CA ASP A 64 3.14 -4.33 6.18
C ASP A 64 1.77 -3.74 6.52
N ALA A 65 0.78 -4.62 6.66
CA ALA A 65 -0.61 -4.25 6.90
C ALA A 65 -0.79 -3.57 8.27
N SER A 66 -0.10 -4.05 9.31
CA SER A 66 -0.09 -3.44 10.64
C SER A 66 0.43 -2.00 10.63
N PHE A 67 1.58 -1.77 10.00
CA PHE A 67 2.15 -0.43 9.87
C PHE A 67 1.27 0.46 8.99
N PHE A 68 0.70 -0.08 7.91
CA PHE A 68 -0.29 0.60 7.08
C PHE A 68 -1.51 1.03 7.91
N PHE A 69 -2.02 0.15 8.77
CA PHE A 69 -3.19 0.43 9.60
C PHE A 69 -2.90 1.43 10.72
N ARG A 70 -1.72 1.37 11.36
CA ARG A 70 -1.25 2.43 12.25
C ARG A 70 -1.22 3.79 11.54
N MET A 71 -0.65 3.83 10.32
CA MET A 71 -0.64 5.05 9.51
C MET A 71 -2.07 5.52 9.19
N MET A 72 -2.98 4.62 8.81
CA MET A 72 -4.36 4.98 8.51
C MET A 72 -5.10 5.52 9.74
N ASP A 73 -5.00 4.83 10.88
CA ASP A 73 -5.76 5.16 12.08
C ASP A 73 -5.25 6.44 12.77
N ASP A 74 -3.95 6.54 12.98
CA ASP A 74 -3.36 7.59 13.82
C ASP A 74 -3.03 8.87 13.03
N PHE A 75 -2.81 8.74 11.72
CA PHE A 75 -2.38 9.83 10.86
C PHE A 75 -3.44 10.17 9.80
N THR A 76 -3.76 9.26 8.87
CA THR A 76 -4.66 9.58 7.75
C THR A 76 -6.08 9.89 8.21
N LEU A 77 -6.60 9.18 9.22
CA LEU A 77 -7.93 9.36 9.81
C LEU A 77 -7.92 9.96 11.22
N GLY A 78 -6.73 10.26 11.74
CA GLY A 78 -6.52 10.80 13.07
C GLY A 78 -6.33 12.32 13.11
N GLY A 79 -5.87 12.81 14.26
CA GLY A 79 -5.50 14.20 14.46
C GLY A 79 -6.60 15.13 14.98
N PHE A 80 -7.76 14.60 15.35
CA PHE A 80 -8.87 15.41 15.85
C PHE A 80 -8.69 15.85 17.31
N CYS A 81 -9.43 16.89 17.72
CA CYS A 81 -9.52 17.29 19.12
C CYS A 81 -10.35 16.28 19.92
N SER A 82 -10.23 16.32 21.26
CA SER A 82 -11.13 15.54 22.13
C SER A 82 -12.60 15.90 21.88
N LEU A 83 -13.53 14.96 22.06
CA LEU A 83 -14.97 15.22 21.92
C LEU A 83 -15.43 16.45 22.73
N LYS A 84 -14.93 16.59 23.95
CA LYS A 84 -15.24 17.75 24.81
C LYS A 84 -14.84 19.08 24.18
N ASP A 85 -13.65 19.15 23.58
CA ASP A 85 -13.18 20.36 22.91
C ASP A 85 -13.96 20.63 21.62
N LEU A 86 -14.28 19.57 20.88
CA LEU A 86 -15.12 19.65 19.68
C LEU A 86 -16.54 20.16 20.00
N GLU A 87 -17.16 19.69 21.08
CA GLU A 87 -18.46 20.21 21.55
C GLU A 87 -18.37 21.68 21.96
N ALA A 88 -17.28 22.10 22.59
CA ALA A 88 -17.05 23.50 22.94
C ALA A 88 -16.84 24.38 21.69
N LEU A 89 -16.17 23.88 20.65
CA LEU A 89 -16.01 24.56 19.36
C LEU A 89 -17.34 24.64 18.61
N LYS A 90 -18.11 23.55 18.60
CA LYS A 90 -19.47 23.48 18.06
C LYS A 90 -20.34 24.57 18.67
N ASP A 91 -20.38 24.68 19.99
CA ASP A 91 -21.20 25.66 20.71
C ASP A 91 -20.77 27.12 20.42
N GLN A 92 -19.52 27.32 20.01
CA GLN A 92 -19.00 28.62 19.56
C GLN A 92 -19.22 28.89 18.05
N GLY A 93 -19.76 27.94 17.29
CA GLY A 93 -19.80 28.02 15.82
C GLY A 93 -18.41 28.03 15.18
N ALA A 94 -17.43 27.39 15.82
CA ALA A 94 -16.01 27.48 15.50
C ALA A 94 -15.41 26.21 14.88
N LEU A 95 -16.24 25.26 14.44
CA LEU A 95 -15.76 23.99 13.85
C LEU A 95 -14.97 24.19 12.54
N ASN A 96 -15.17 25.30 11.81
CA ASN A 96 -14.39 25.68 10.62
C ASN A 96 -13.29 26.72 10.91
N ASP A 97 -13.06 27.07 12.18
CA ASP A 97 -11.97 27.97 12.56
C ASP A 97 -10.66 27.16 12.67
N VAL A 98 -9.87 27.18 11.59
CA VAL A 98 -8.61 26.42 11.48
C VAL A 98 -7.69 26.64 12.68
N ALA A 99 -7.52 27.89 13.12
CA ALA A 99 -6.59 28.20 14.21
C ALA A 99 -7.07 27.62 15.55
N LYS A 100 -8.38 27.64 15.80
CA LYS A 100 -8.95 27.07 17.03
C LYS A 100 -8.94 25.53 17.02
N VAL A 101 -9.25 24.92 15.88
CA VAL A 101 -9.19 23.45 15.74
C VAL A 101 -7.75 22.96 15.86
N GLN A 102 -6.79 23.61 15.20
CA GLN A 102 -5.37 23.26 15.29
C GLN A 102 -4.81 23.43 16.72
N ALA A 103 -5.38 24.33 17.53
CA ALA A 103 -4.93 24.53 18.91
C ALA A 103 -5.26 23.34 19.82
N CYS A 104 -6.25 22.51 19.48
CA CYS A 104 -6.60 21.30 20.22
C CYS A 104 -6.34 19.99 19.47
N SER A 105 -5.99 20.03 18.17
CA SER A 105 -5.72 18.84 17.37
C SER A 105 -4.53 18.05 17.91
N HIS A 106 -4.65 16.73 17.97
CA HIS A 106 -3.61 15.84 18.50
C HIS A 106 -2.99 15.00 17.40
N ARG A 107 -1.91 15.49 16.79
CA ARG A 107 -1.17 14.73 15.78
C ARG A 107 -0.39 13.59 16.40
N ALA A 108 -0.45 12.42 15.77
CA ALA A 108 0.41 11.30 16.11
C ALA A 108 1.89 11.67 15.95
N THR A 109 2.73 11.05 16.78
CA THR A 109 4.18 11.28 16.74
C THR A 109 4.80 10.37 15.67
N PRO A 110 5.45 10.93 14.63
CA PRO A 110 6.07 10.13 13.60
C PRO A 110 7.33 9.43 14.11
N ILE A 111 7.62 8.24 13.56
CA ILE A 111 8.94 7.61 13.69
C ILE A 111 9.94 8.23 12.71
N THR A 112 11.20 7.81 12.76
CA THR A 112 12.23 8.31 11.83
C THR A 112 11.80 8.11 10.37
N TRP A 113 11.87 9.20 9.59
CA TRP A 113 11.47 9.34 8.18
C TRP A 113 9.97 9.38 7.88
N GLU A 114 9.10 8.98 8.82
CA GLU A 114 7.66 9.07 8.65
C GLU A 114 7.19 10.53 8.60
N HIS A 115 6.23 10.82 7.72
CA HIS A 115 5.66 12.15 7.60
C HIS A 115 4.72 12.46 8.76
N SER A 116 4.87 13.65 9.36
CA SER A 116 3.84 14.20 10.24
C SER A 116 2.63 14.59 9.39
N GLN A 117 1.48 13.98 9.64
CA GLN A 117 0.23 14.27 8.93
C GLN A 117 -0.98 13.99 9.83
N ASP A 118 -2.13 14.54 9.45
CA ASP A 118 -3.43 14.28 10.08
C ASP A 118 -4.53 14.29 9.00
N PHE A 119 -5.80 14.00 9.33
CA PHE A 119 -6.89 13.97 8.34
C PHE A 119 -7.00 15.27 7.52
N ASN A 120 -6.78 16.42 8.17
CA ASN A 120 -6.90 17.73 7.54
C ASN A 120 -5.63 18.16 6.78
N HIS A 121 -4.51 17.44 6.93
CA HIS A 121 -3.22 17.73 6.32
C HIS A 121 -2.53 16.44 5.89
N TRP A 122 -2.90 15.89 4.74
CA TRP A 122 -2.22 14.73 4.17
C TRP A 122 -0.93 15.15 3.46
N HIS A 123 0.09 14.30 3.55
CA HIS A 123 1.31 14.52 2.78
C HIS A 123 1.01 14.45 1.27
N PHE A 124 1.71 15.25 0.48
CA PHE A 124 1.51 15.34 -0.96
C PHE A 124 2.84 15.21 -1.71
N THR A 125 2.81 14.52 -2.85
CA THR A 125 3.94 14.43 -3.77
C THR A 125 3.47 14.44 -5.22
N THR A 126 4.40 14.76 -6.12
CA THR A 126 4.27 14.61 -7.57
C THR A 126 5.25 13.57 -8.14
N SER A 127 5.92 12.80 -7.28
CA SER A 127 6.82 11.72 -7.70
C SER A 127 6.01 10.50 -8.14
N GLY A 128 6.00 10.21 -9.44
CA GLY A 128 5.24 9.09 -10.02
C GLY A 128 3.82 9.45 -10.44
N ASP A 129 3.05 10.07 -9.55
CA ASP A 129 1.71 10.62 -9.79
C ASP A 129 1.46 11.81 -8.84
N ASP A 130 0.40 12.58 -9.08
CA ASP A 130 -0.05 13.66 -8.18
C ASP A 130 -0.89 13.03 -7.05
N PHE A 131 -0.25 12.63 -5.94
CA PHE A 131 -0.95 12.02 -4.79
C PHE A 131 -1.63 13.08 -3.92
N ASP A 132 -2.60 13.77 -4.50
CA ASP A 132 -3.49 14.70 -3.81
C ASP A 132 -4.62 13.98 -3.05
N ARG A 133 -5.43 14.75 -2.32
CA ARG A 133 -6.56 14.18 -1.55
C ARG A 133 -7.50 13.35 -2.41
N SER A 134 -7.73 13.73 -3.66
CA SER A 134 -8.59 12.98 -4.57
C SER A 134 -7.97 11.63 -4.93
N GLN A 135 -6.67 11.59 -5.18
CA GLN A 135 -5.97 10.33 -5.46
C GLN A 135 -5.84 9.43 -4.24
N TYR A 136 -5.64 9.99 -3.04
CA TYR A 136 -5.75 9.22 -1.79
C TYR A 136 -7.12 8.55 -1.67
N LEU A 137 -8.20 9.29 -1.91
CA LEU A 137 -9.57 8.75 -1.83
C LEU A 137 -9.83 7.68 -2.89
N ASN A 138 -9.33 7.85 -4.11
CA ASN A 138 -9.42 6.83 -5.15
C ASN A 138 -8.69 5.55 -4.71
N LEU A 139 -7.45 5.68 -4.22
CA LEU A 139 -6.65 4.55 -3.76
C LEU A 139 -7.33 3.80 -2.61
N ILE A 140 -7.79 4.52 -1.58
CA ILE A 140 -8.47 3.93 -0.43
C ILE A 140 -9.78 3.26 -0.87
N THR A 141 -10.52 3.87 -1.80
CA THR A 141 -11.74 3.29 -2.39
C THR A 141 -11.45 1.97 -3.07
N ASP A 142 -10.42 1.94 -3.93
CA ASP A 142 -10.05 0.73 -4.66
C ASP A 142 -9.48 -0.35 -3.72
N LEU A 143 -8.72 0.02 -2.68
CA LEU A 143 -8.30 -0.91 -1.63
C LEU A 143 -9.51 -1.49 -0.86
N CYS A 144 -10.50 -0.68 -0.53
CA CYS A 144 -11.71 -1.17 0.12
C CYS A 144 -12.55 -2.06 -0.81
N LEU A 145 -12.54 -1.81 -2.13
CA LEU A 145 -13.14 -2.74 -3.09
C LEU A 145 -12.39 -4.06 -3.12
N ALA A 146 -11.07 -4.02 -3.07
CA ALA A 146 -10.19 -5.19 -3.05
C ALA A 146 -10.44 -6.08 -1.83
N TYR A 147 -10.30 -5.49 -0.64
CA TYR A 147 -10.19 -6.20 0.63
C TYR A 147 -11.48 -6.17 1.46
N GLY A 148 -12.39 -5.25 1.19
CA GLY A 148 -13.51 -4.88 2.06
C GLY A 148 -13.23 -3.58 2.81
N ASN A 149 -14.24 -3.00 3.45
CA ASN A 149 -14.15 -1.72 4.16
C ASN A 149 -13.28 -1.83 5.42
N PHE A 150 -12.28 -0.97 5.53
CA PHE A 150 -11.33 -0.94 6.64
C PHE A 150 -11.83 -0.21 7.89
N PHE A 151 -12.84 0.65 7.72
CA PHE A 151 -13.20 1.69 8.69
C PHE A 151 -14.51 1.38 9.43
N GLY A 152 -15.25 0.38 8.97
CA GLY A 152 -16.45 -0.11 9.65
C GLY A 152 -17.06 -1.30 8.92
N GLU A 153 -17.85 -2.07 9.65
CA GLU A 153 -18.48 -3.28 9.13
C GLU A 153 -19.93 -3.00 8.70
N ASN A 154 -20.30 -3.50 7.52
CA ASN A 154 -21.67 -3.44 7.03
C ASN A 154 -22.14 -4.85 6.62
N PRO A 155 -23.05 -5.47 7.39
CA PRO A 155 -23.55 -6.82 7.08
C PRO A 155 -24.20 -6.97 5.70
N ALA A 156 -24.63 -5.86 5.08
CA ALA A 156 -25.26 -5.88 3.76
C ALA A 156 -24.26 -5.65 2.60
N SER A 157 -23.02 -5.27 2.89
CA SER A 157 -22.02 -4.97 1.86
C SER A 157 -20.60 -5.05 2.44
N PRO A 158 -19.68 -5.79 1.80
CA PRO A 158 -18.28 -5.79 2.23
C PRO A 158 -17.58 -4.44 2.03
N TYR A 159 -18.15 -3.51 1.24
CA TYR A 159 -17.50 -2.25 0.85
C TYR A 159 -18.14 -1.01 1.49
N ALA A 160 -19.47 -0.95 1.56
CA ALA A 160 -20.15 0.25 2.00
C ALA A 160 -19.95 0.50 3.50
N PRO A 161 -19.91 1.76 3.96
CA PRO A 161 -19.92 2.08 5.38
C PRO A 161 -21.16 1.51 6.09
N PRO A 162 -21.15 1.38 7.42
CA PRO A 162 -22.29 0.87 8.18
C PRO A 162 -23.59 1.59 7.83
N SER A 163 -24.65 0.80 7.55
CA SER A 163 -26.00 1.29 7.21
C SER A 163 -26.14 2.11 5.92
N VAL A 164 -25.10 2.17 5.07
CA VAL A 164 -25.17 2.82 3.75
C VAL A 164 -25.43 1.78 2.65
N PRO A 165 -26.40 1.99 1.74
CA PRO A 165 -26.62 1.10 0.59
C PRO A 165 -25.47 1.18 -0.42
N ALA A 166 -24.89 0.03 -0.78
CA ALA A 166 -23.74 -0.05 -1.69
C ALA A 166 -24.05 0.33 -3.14
N ASP A 167 -25.28 0.14 -3.60
CA ASP A 167 -25.74 0.49 -4.94
C ASP A 167 -25.61 1.99 -5.23
N LEU A 168 -25.88 2.83 -4.21
CA LEU A 168 -25.71 4.28 -4.28
C LEU A 168 -24.23 4.70 -4.39
N LEU A 169 -23.31 3.85 -3.92
CA LEU A 169 -21.88 4.14 -3.85
C LEU A 169 -21.10 3.61 -5.07
N LYS A 170 -21.72 2.75 -5.89
CA LYS A 170 -21.16 2.32 -7.17
C LYS A 170 -21.16 3.45 -8.20
N HIS A 171 -22.16 4.32 -8.13
CA HIS A 171 -22.29 5.52 -8.96
C HIS A 171 -22.64 6.73 -8.09
N PRO A 172 -21.69 7.20 -7.27
CA PRO A 172 -21.97 8.24 -6.29
C PRO A 172 -22.32 9.55 -7.01
N GLU A 173 -23.53 10.03 -6.80
CA GLU A 173 -23.97 11.31 -7.31
C GLU A 173 -23.38 12.46 -6.48
N ARG A 174 -23.09 13.60 -7.11
CA ARG A 174 -22.68 14.83 -6.40
C ARG A 174 -23.73 15.32 -5.39
N THR A 175 -24.98 14.88 -5.53
CA THR A 175 -26.06 15.15 -4.57
C THR A 175 -25.73 14.62 -3.17
N LEU A 176 -24.87 13.61 -3.04
CA LEU A 176 -24.37 13.15 -1.73
C LEU A 176 -23.58 14.25 -0.98
N CYS A 177 -23.00 15.23 -1.68
CA CYS A 177 -22.31 16.35 -1.05
C CYS A 177 -23.27 17.39 -0.43
N THR A 178 -24.47 17.52 -1.00
CA THR A 178 -25.45 18.54 -0.59
C THR A 178 -26.63 17.95 0.18
N SER A 179 -26.84 16.65 0.09
CA SER A 179 -27.91 15.89 0.74
C SER A 179 -27.34 14.53 1.16
N PRO A 180 -26.54 14.50 2.24
CA PRO A 180 -25.88 13.27 2.64
C PRO A 180 -26.87 12.27 3.21
N ILE A 181 -26.50 11.00 3.15
CA ILE A 181 -27.17 9.93 3.89
C ILE A 181 -26.81 10.11 5.37
N LYS A 182 -27.83 10.19 6.23
CA LYS A 182 -27.67 10.30 7.68
C LYS A 182 -27.86 8.93 8.34
N VAL A 183 -26.83 8.47 9.02
CA VAL A 183 -26.81 7.25 9.82
C VAL A 183 -27.06 7.63 11.28
N LYS A 184 -28.22 7.22 11.80
CA LYS A 184 -28.62 7.44 13.19
C LYS A 184 -27.98 6.41 14.12
N ASN A 185 -27.79 6.77 15.38
CA ASN A 185 -27.21 5.89 16.41
C ASN A 185 -25.85 5.32 15.99
N ALA A 186 -25.01 6.15 15.35
CA ALA A 186 -23.68 5.77 14.93
C ALA A 186 -22.71 5.91 16.11
N TYR A 187 -22.50 4.84 16.87
CA TYR A 187 -21.62 4.85 18.03
C TYR A 187 -20.15 4.87 17.62
N ASN A 188 -19.33 5.52 18.44
CA ASN A 188 -17.87 5.48 18.36
C ASN A 188 -17.31 5.90 19.73
N ALA A 189 -16.37 5.11 20.28
CA ALA A 189 -15.87 5.32 21.64
C ALA A 189 -15.27 6.71 21.89
N GLU A 190 -14.52 7.28 20.94
CA GLU A 190 -13.80 8.54 21.13
C GLU A 190 -14.65 9.79 20.84
N PHE A 191 -15.52 9.71 19.82
CA PHE A 191 -16.16 10.89 19.23
C PHE A 191 -17.70 10.85 19.24
N ASN A 192 -18.33 9.70 19.50
CA ASN A 192 -19.78 9.62 19.64
C ASN A 192 -20.24 8.49 20.59
N PRO A 193 -19.79 8.46 21.85
CA PRO A 193 -20.02 7.32 22.76
C PRO A 193 -21.49 7.15 23.15
N GLU A 194 -22.30 8.21 23.06
CA GLU A 194 -23.74 8.16 23.34
C GLU A 194 -24.59 7.94 22.08
N GLY A 195 -23.98 7.83 20.89
CA GLY A 195 -24.71 7.74 19.61
C GLY A 195 -25.59 8.97 19.33
N LYS A 196 -25.28 10.10 19.97
CA LYS A 196 -26.08 11.34 19.98
C LYS A 196 -26.05 12.07 18.65
N TYR A 197 -24.90 12.07 17.99
CA TYR A 197 -24.68 12.75 16.72
C TYR A 197 -24.97 11.81 15.55
N ASP A 198 -25.47 12.37 14.45
CA ASP A 198 -25.61 11.59 13.22
C ASP A 198 -24.22 11.39 12.61
N ALA A 199 -23.95 10.19 12.08
CA ALA A 199 -22.88 10.04 11.11
C ALA A 199 -23.44 10.30 9.70
N ILE A 200 -22.64 10.88 8.82
CA ILE A 200 -23.07 11.27 7.47
C ILE A 200 -22.08 10.79 6.42
N THR A 201 -22.60 10.44 5.23
CA THR A 201 -21.75 10.48 4.03
C THR A 201 -21.28 11.90 3.80
N PHE A 202 -20.08 12.10 3.27
CA PHE A 202 -19.55 13.44 3.06
C PHE A 202 -18.73 13.52 1.77
N CYS A 203 -18.33 14.73 1.43
CA CYS A 203 -17.43 14.99 0.31
C CYS A 203 -16.12 15.58 0.80
N ASP A 204 -15.06 15.31 0.06
CA ASP A 204 -13.71 15.80 0.27
C ASP A 204 -13.08 16.03 -1.14
N GLY A 205 -11.78 15.83 -1.28
CA GLY A 205 -11.02 15.95 -2.53
C GLY A 205 -10.18 17.22 -2.61
N GLN A 206 -9.19 17.19 -3.50
CA GLN A 206 -8.29 18.32 -3.70
C GLN A 206 -9.00 19.44 -4.47
N LEU A 207 -9.10 20.62 -3.85
CA LEU A 207 -9.55 21.83 -4.53
C LEU A 207 -8.38 22.56 -5.19
N PRO A 208 -8.58 23.26 -6.32
CA PRO A 208 -7.52 24.04 -6.95
C PRO A 208 -6.93 25.08 -5.99
N LEU A 209 -5.61 25.13 -5.90
CA LEU A 209 -4.90 26.17 -5.15
C LEU A 209 -4.67 27.37 -6.06
N PHE A 210 -4.95 28.58 -5.58
CA PHE A 210 -4.80 29.81 -6.36
C PHE A 210 -3.76 30.74 -5.73
N ARG A 211 -2.93 31.35 -6.58
CA ARG A 211 -2.06 32.49 -6.22
C ARG A 211 -2.29 33.65 -7.17
N CYS A 212 -2.17 34.89 -6.68
CA CYS A 212 -2.24 36.08 -7.53
C CYS A 212 -0.97 36.22 -8.37
N SER A 213 -1.12 36.48 -9.68
CA SER A 213 -0.02 36.37 -10.65
C SER A 213 1.15 37.31 -10.39
N GLU A 214 0.90 38.53 -9.89
CA GLU A 214 1.93 39.55 -9.68
C GLU A 214 2.58 39.46 -8.29
N THR A 215 1.76 39.35 -7.22
CA THR A 215 2.28 39.33 -5.84
C THR A 215 2.67 37.95 -5.35
N LYS A 216 2.22 36.90 -6.05
CA LYS A 216 2.25 35.51 -5.56
C LYS A 216 1.53 35.34 -4.21
N ALA A 217 0.65 36.25 -3.79
CA ALA A 217 -0.14 36.03 -2.59
C ALA A 217 -1.07 34.82 -2.78
N PRO A 218 -1.17 33.90 -1.81
CA PRO A 218 -2.17 32.84 -1.86
C PRO A 218 -3.57 33.43 -1.70
N VAL A 219 -4.54 32.91 -2.45
CA VAL A 219 -5.95 33.32 -2.30
C VAL A 219 -6.50 32.69 -1.02
N ASP A 220 -6.77 33.51 -0.02
CA ASP A 220 -7.36 33.09 1.24
C ASP A 220 -8.90 33.16 1.16
N PHE A 221 -9.55 32.02 0.95
CA PHE A 221 -11.01 31.91 0.93
C PHE A 221 -11.64 32.13 2.32
N CYS A 222 -10.88 31.92 3.39
CA CYS A 222 -11.32 32.14 4.77
C CYS A 222 -11.17 33.59 5.23
N ALA A 223 -10.60 34.47 4.40
CA ALA A 223 -10.55 35.91 4.65
C ALA A 223 -11.96 36.53 4.71
N ASP A 224 -12.95 35.91 4.05
CA ASP A 224 -14.36 36.25 4.20
C ASP A 224 -14.99 35.39 5.30
N PRO A 225 -15.38 35.96 6.46
CA PRO A 225 -15.96 35.20 7.56
C PRO A 225 -17.22 34.42 7.17
N ARG A 226 -17.95 34.88 6.15
CA ARG A 226 -19.16 34.20 5.65
C ARG A 226 -18.84 32.81 5.10
N ASN A 227 -17.65 32.64 4.53
CA ASN A 227 -17.22 31.35 3.99
C ASN A 227 -16.90 30.33 5.09
N ARG A 228 -16.62 30.77 6.33
CA ARG A 228 -16.43 29.87 7.48
C ARG A 228 -17.76 29.32 8.00
N GLU A 229 -18.80 30.16 7.96
CA GLU A 229 -20.16 29.78 8.33
C GLU A 229 -20.84 28.96 7.24
N ASN A 230 -20.62 29.32 5.97
CA ASN A 230 -21.20 28.68 4.80
C ASN A 230 -20.12 28.59 3.71
N PRO A 231 -19.41 27.45 3.60
CA PRO A 231 -18.35 27.25 2.63
C PRO A 231 -18.76 27.66 1.22
N LEU A 232 -17.83 28.29 0.50
CA LEU A 232 -18.11 28.83 -0.82
C LEU A 232 -18.34 27.67 -1.81
N PRO A 233 -19.48 27.64 -2.55
CA PRO A 233 -19.72 26.63 -3.56
C PRO A 233 -18.62 26.58 -4.61
N TYR A 234 -18.25 25.37 -5.04
CA TYR A 234 -17.12 25.13 -5.95
C TYR A 234 -17.17 25.99 -7.22
N GLU A 235 -18.35 26.15 -7.82
CA GLU A 235 -18.55 26.94 -9.04
C GLU A 235 -18.31 28.45 -8.85
N ARG A 236 -18.30 28.94 -7.60
CA ARG A 236 -18.03 30.35 -7.28
C ARG A 236 -16.58 30.63 -6.91
N THR A 237 -15.75 29.60 -6.77
CA THR A 237 -14.34 29.73 -6.34
C THR A 237 -13.52 30.62 -7.25
N LEU A 238 -13.63 30.46 -8.58
CA LEU A 238 -12.92 31.29 -9.55
C LEU A 238 -13.35 32.76 -9.49
N LEU A 239 -14.65 33.03 -9.31
CA LEU A 239 -15.14 34.40 -9.17
C LEU A 239 -14.58 35.07 -7.91
N TYR A 240 -14.56 34.35 -6.79
CA TYR A 240 -13.96 34.84 -5.56
C TYR A 240 -12.46 35.12 -5.75
N ALA A 241 -11.72 34.19 -6.35
CA ALA A 241 -10.28 34.34 -6.60
C ALA A 241 -9.96 35.55 -7.49
N ASN A 242 -10.78 35.82 -8.51
CA ASN A 242 -10.65 37.02 -9.35
C ASN A 242 -10.80 38.31 -8.54
N ASN A 243 -11.80 38.36 -7.64
CA ASN A 243 -12.03 39.52 -6.79
C ASN A 243 -10.92 39.71 -5.76
N PHE A 244 -10.45 38.61 -5.15
CA PHE A 244 -9.37 38.63 -4.18
C PHE A 244 -8.06 39.16 -4.79
N CYS A 245 -7.74 38.72 -6.01
CA CYS A 245 -6.53 39.17 -6.71
C CYS A 245 -6.66 40.54 -7.39
N ALA A 246 -7.80 41.24 -7.26
CA ALA A 246 -7.95 42.57 -7.82
C ALA A 246 -6.90 43.54 -7.25
N GLY A 247 -6.10 44.14 -8.14
CA GLY A 247 -4.95 44.98 -7.74
C GLY A 247 -3.67 44.22 -7.39
N GLN A 248 -3.67 42.89 -7.54
CA GLN A 248 -2.53 41.98 -7.31
C GLN A 248 -2.27 41.05 -8.53
N GLY A 249 -2.87 41.37 -9.68
CA GLY A 249 -2.85 40.56 -10.90
C GLY A 249 -4.13 39.75 -11.12
N THR A 250 -3.98 38.55 -11.66
CA THR A 250 -5.06 37.58 -11.92
C THR A 250 -4.82 36.29 -11.15
N PRO A 251 -5.85 35.53 -10.77
CA PRO A 251 -5.65 34.25 -10.12
C PRO A 251 -5.02 33.24 -11.09
N VAL A 252 -4.00 32.53 -10.62
CA VAL A 252 -3.32 31.43 -11.33
C VAL A 252 -3.46 30.18 -10.49
N VAL A 253 -3.88 29.08 -11.12
CA VAL A 253 -3.90 27.77 -10.47
C VAL A 253 -2.46 27.27 -10.29
N VAL A 254 -2.11 26.88 -9.07
CA VAL A 254 -0.80 26.30 -8.74
C VAL A 254 -0.71 24.89 -9.32
N THR A 255 0.44 24.59 -9.91
CA THR A 255 0.78 23.30 -10.54
C THR A 255 2.25 23.01 -10.28
N ASN A 256 2.67 21.76 -10.47
CA ASN A 256 4.07 21.37 -10.38
C ASN A 256 5.00 22.09 -11.38
N LYS A 257 4.45 22.69 -12.44
CA LYS A 257 5.22 23.42 -13.46
C LYS A 257 5.46 24.88 -13.12
N ASN A 258 4.55 25.52 -12.40
CA ASN A 258 4.61 26.97 -12.16
C ASN A 258 5.05 27.34 -10.74
N ASP A 259 4.78 26.48 -9.76
CA ASP A 259 5.07 26.75 -8.35
C ASP A 259 5.11 25.46 -7.52
N PRO A 260 6.08 24.57 -7.79
CA PRO A 260 6.08 23.22 -7.23
C PRO A 260 6.24 23.18 -5.71
N LEU A 261 7.05 24.06 -5.12
CA LEU A 261 7.24 24.08 -3.66
C LEU A 261 5.95 24.46 -2.93
N TYR A 262 5.25 25.48 -3.42
CA TYR A 262 3.95 25.85 -2.85
C TYR A 262 2.94 24.71 -2.99
N LEU A 263 2.95 24.00 -4.12
CA LEU A 263 2.10 22.83 -4.30
C LEU A 263 2.45 21.73 -3.27
N LEU A 264 3.74 21.42 -3.10
CA LEU A 264 4.23 20.43 -2.14
C LEU A 264 3.88 20.75 -0.68
N ASP A 265 3.86 22.03 -0.31
CA ASP A 265 3.57 22.46 1.07
C ASP A 265 2.07 22.57 1.39
N HIS A 266 1.21 22.65 0.37
CA HIS A 266 -0.19 23.05 0.56
C HIS A 266 -1.24 22.15 -0.09
N ALA A 267 -0.90 21.35 -1.11
CA ALA A 267 -1.78 20.28 -1.55
C ALA A 267 -1.86 19.20 -0.46
N GLY A 268 -2.98 18.49 -0.38
CA GLY A 268 -3.26 17.58 0.74
C GLY A 268 -3.98 18.22 1.92
N ASN A 269 -3.99 19.56 2.02
CA ASN A 269 -4.70 20.28 3.09
C ASN A 269 -6.19 20.49 2.76
N VAL A 270 -7.04 20.32 3.78
CA VAL A 270 -8.48 20.66 3.71
C VAL A 270 -8.66 22.17 3.75
N ASP A 271 -9.44 22.71 2.82
CA ASP A 271 -9.91 24.10 2.85
C ASP A 271 -11.33 24.15 3.42
N PRO A 272 -11.54 24.67 4.63
CA PRO A 272 -12.86 24.65 5.26
C PRO A 272 -13.80 25.75 4.78
N CYS A 273 -13.34 26.63 3.90
CA CYS A 273 -14.09 27.78 3.42
C CYS A 273 -14.59 27.59 1.98
N ARG A 274 -14.47 26.38 1.45
CA ARG A 274 -14.99 25.97 0.14
C ARG A 274 -15.68 24.62 0.24
N GLU A 275 -16.74 24.45 -0.54
CA GLU A 275 -17.46 23.17 -0.58
C GLU A 275 -16.63 22.11 -1.33
N PRO A 276 -16.33 20.96 -0.70
CA PRO A 276 -15.73 19.83 -1.38
C PRO A 276 -16.72 19.17 -2.35
N VAL A 277 -16.21 18.48 -3.37
CA VAL A 277 -17.04 17.97 -4.49
C VAL A 277 -16.79 16.50 -4.86
N VAL A 278 -15.87 15.83 -4.18
CA VAL A 278 -15.57 14.41 -4.40
C VAL A 278 -16.27 13.61 -3.31
N PRO A 279 -17.31 12.81 -3.63
CA PRO A 279 -17.95 11.94 -2.65
C PRO A 279 -16.95 10.94 -2.06
N VAL A 280 -16.94 10.86 -0.73
CA VAL A 280 -16.21 9.82 0.00
C VAL A 280 -17.16 8.65 0.19
N THR A 281 -16.81 7.51 -0.39
CA THR A 281 -17.72 6.36 -0.49
C THR A 281 -17.52 5.29 0.56
N VAL A 282 -16.40 5.32 1.30
CA VAL A 282 -16.00 4.25 2.23
C VAL A 282 -15.92 4.70 3.68
N MET A 283 -16.14 5.98 3.96
CA MET A 283 -16.07 6.57 5.30
C MET A 283 -17.32 7.39 5.62
N LEU A 284 -17.58 7.59 6.91
CA LEU A 284 -18.59 8.51 7.42
C LEU A 284 -17.92 9.59 8.27
N ALA A 285 -18.49 10.78 8.32
CA ALA A 285 -18.10 11.83 9.25
C ALA A 285 -19.16 12.01 10.35
N ILE A 286 -18.76 12.42 11.55
CA ILE A 286 -19.69 12.74 12.63
C ILE A 286 -20.15 14.19 12.47
N ASP A 287 -21.44 14.40 12.20
CA ASP A 287 -22.08 15.72 12.06
C ASP A 287 -22.49 16.24 13.45
N LEU A 288 -21.57 16.94 14.10
CA LEU A 288 -21.70 17.41 15.47
C LEU A 288 -22.76 18.52 15.57
N ASN A 289 -22.81 19.42 14.59
CA ASN A 289 -23.73 20.56 14.61
C ASN A 289 -25.06 20.31 13.85
N GLY A 290 -25.19 19.19 13.16
CA GLY A 290 -26.41 18.77 12.46
C GLY A 290 -26.65 19.48 11.12
N ASN A 291 -25.64 20.13 10.55
CA ASN A 291 -25.79 20.92 9.33
C ASN A 291 -25.78 20.09 8.04
N GLY A 292 -25.51 18.78 8.12
CA GLY A 292 -25.47 17.88 6.97
C GLY A 292 -24.24 18.05 6.08
N ARG A 293 -23.11 18.51 6.60
CA ARG A 293 -21.80 18.50 5.94
C ARG A 293 -20.72 18.22 6.99
N ARG A 294 -19.58 17.69 6.55
CA ARG A 294 -18.40 17.61 7.41
C ARG A 294 -17.75 18.99 7.51
N ASP A 295 -17.70 19.57 8.70
CA ASP A 295 -16.89 20.74 9.01
C ASP A 295 -15.43 20.35 9.36
N TYR A 296 -14.50 21.30 9.33
CA TYR A 296 -13.06 21.05 9.47
C TYR A 296 -12.67 20.27 10.73
N GLY A 297 -13.26 20.63 11.86
CA GLY A 297 -13.03 19.97 13.16
C GLY A 297 -13.78 18.65 13.33
N GLU A 298 -14.72 18.31 12.44
CA GLU A 298 -15.53 17.12 12.62
C GLU A 298 -14.77 15.84 12.26
N PRO A 299 -14.79 14.85 13.16
CA PRO A 299 -14.01 13.63 12.99
C PRO A 299 -14.63 12.69 11.96
N VAL A 300 -13.77 11.89 11.34
CA VAL A 300 -14.17 10.76 10.50
C VAL A 300 -14.29 9.52 11.37
N LEU A 301 -15.38 8.78 11.20
CA LEU A 301 -15.67 7.59 11.97
C LEU A 301 -14.76 6.44 11.53
N ASN A 302 -14.04 5.87 12.49
CA ASN A 302 -13.21 4.68 12.31
C ASN A 302 -13.53 3.68 13.42
N ASN A 303 -14.32 2.66 13.06
CA ASN A 303 -14.70 1.52 13.87
C ASN A 303 -14.17 0.23 13.20
N GLY A 304 -12.94 0.29 12.69
CA GLY A 304 -12.33 -0.81 11.97
C GLY A 304 -11.86 -1.97 12.85
N ARG A 305 -11.63 -1.72 14.14
CA ARG A 305 -11.13 -2.70 15.11
C ARG A 305 -11.66 -2.43 16.51
N GLU A 306 -11.70 -3.46 17.33
CA GLU A 306 -11.78 -3.27 18.77
C GLU A 306 -10.53 -2.56 19.31
N ARG A 307 -10.68 -1.87 20.43
CA ARG A 307 -9.55 -1.18 21.06
C ARG A 307 -8.78 -2.19 21.90
N PHE A 308 -7.48 -2.29 21.70
CA PHE A 308 -6.58 -3.07 22.55
C PHE A 308 -5.44 -2.22 23.09
N ASP A 309 -4.80 -2.71 24.14
CA ASP A 309 -3.57 -2.16 24.68
C ASP A 309 -2.42 -2.97 24.12
N ASP A 310 -1.61 -2.33 23.29
CA ASP A 310 -0.43 -2.91 22.62
C ASP A 310 0.74 -2.93 23.62
N VAL A 311 0.73 -3.96 24.47
CA VAL A 311 1.57 -4.11 25.67
C VAL A 311 2.30 -5.46 25.69
N GLY A 312 2.33 -6.13 24.54
CA GLY A 312 3.02 -7.39 24.40
C GLY A 312 2.19 -8.59 24.86
N ALA A 313 2.57 -9.76 24.35
CA ALA A 313 1.88 -11.03 24.61
C ALA A 313 1.96 -11.47 26.09
N ASP A 314 2.80 -10.83 26.90
CA ASP A 314 2.84 -11.02 28.35
C ASP A 314 1.74 -10.25 29.09
N GLY A 315 1.07 -9.32 28.43
CA GLY A 315 -0.06 -8.53 28.91
C GLY A 315 0.32 -7.33 29.77
N CYS A 316 1.58 -6.86 29.73
CA CYS A 316 2.08 -5.84 30.64
C CYS A 316 3.01 -4.81 30.01
N ALA A 317 2.57 -3.56 30.00
CA ALA A 317 3.40 -2.45 29.54
C ALA A 317 4.71 -2.37 30.35
N ASP A 318 5.80 -1.94 29.71
CA ASP A 318 7.14 -1.64 30.28
C ASP A 318 7.18 -1.32 31.78
N ASP A 319 6.36 -0.36 32.23
CA ASP A 319 6.34 0.11 33.61
C ASP A 319 5.93 -1.00 34.61
N PHE A 320 5.24 -2.05 34.18
CA PHE A 320 4.74 -3.15 35.00
C PHE A 320 5.45 -4.48 34.78
N GLU A 321 6.50 -4.50 33.97
CA GLU A 321 7.27 -5.71 33.67
C GLU A 321 8.22 -6.11 34.81
N ASP A 322 8.36 -7.41 35.08
CA ASP A 322 9.19 -7.95 36.16
C ASP A 322 10.62 -8.36 35.74
N GLY A 323 10.92 -8.28 34.44
CA GLY A 323 12.19 -8.68 33.83
C GLY A 323 12.39 -10.19 33.68
N GLN A 324 11.32 -10.98 33.84
CA GLN A 324 11.29 -12.44 33.73
C GLN A 324 10.22 -12.90 32.73
N GLY A 325 9.65 -11.98 31.94
CA GLY A 325 8.54 -12.24 30.99
C GLY A 325 7.18 -12.28 31.68
N GLY A 326 7.02 -11.58 32.80
CA GLY A 326 5.77 -11.49 33.53
C GLY A 326 5.53 -10.10 34.13
N CYS A 327 4.42 -10.02 34.87
CA CYS A 327 3.89 -8.77 35.40
C CYS A 327 4.12 -8.61 36.90
N GLN A 328 4.47 -7.41 37.33
CA GLN A 328 4.44 -6.98 38.74
C GLN A 328 3.29 -6.01 39.01
N THR A 329 2.86 -5.92 40.27
CA THR A 329 1.68 -5.12 40.67
C THR A 329 1.96 -3.62 40.83
N SER A 330 3.22 -3.19 40.72
CA SER A 330 3.64 -1.82 40.98
C SER A 330 4.47 -1.29 39.82
N ALA A 331 4.08 -0.14 39.30
CA ALA A 331 4.82 0.54 38.24
C ALA A 331 6.26 0.89 38.68
N GLN A 332 7.22 0.62 37.80
CA GLN A 332 8.64 0.93 37.94
C GLN A 332 9.12 1.74 36.74
N SER A 333 8.69 2.99 36.67
CA SER A 333 8.94 3.84 35.51
C SER A 333 10.42 4.06 35.19
N GLY A 334 10.69 4.18 33.89
CA GLY A 334 12.00 4.55 33.36
C GLY A 334 13.02 3.41 33.26
N ARG A 335 12.56 2.15 33.27
CA ARG A 335 13.41 0.98 33.10
C ARG A 335 13.67 0.58 31.64
N GLY A 336 13.00 1.22 30.68
CA GLY A 336 13.05 0.82 29.28
C GLY A 336 12.17 -0.41 29.09
N ASP A 337 12.75 -1.47 28.51
CA ASP A 337 12.14 -2.76 28.14
C ASP A 337 12.68 -3.91 29.04
N PRO A 338 12.21 -4.03 30.30
CA PRO A 338 12.59 -5.12 31.19
C PRO A 338 12.38 -6.55 30.66
N ASN A 339 11.26 -6.85 30.00
CA ASN A 339 10.90 -8.20 29.53
C ASN A 339 11.49 -8.52 28.14
N GLY A 340 11.96 -7.53 27.40
CA GLY A 340 12.68 -7.72 26.15
C GLY A 340 11.78 -7.89 24.94
N ASP A 341 10.53 -7.44 25.00
CA ASP A 341 9.50 -7.62 23.97
C ASP A 341 9.02 -6.31 23.32
N ASP A 342 9.62 -5.16 23.64
CA ASP A 342 9.49 -3.93 22.85
C ASP A 342 9.89 -4.18 21.39
N TYR A 343 8.97 -3.87 20.47
CA TYR A 343 9.19 -4.02 19.04
C TYR A 343 10.16 -2.98 18.47
N ASP A 344 11.16 -3.44 17.72
CA ASP A 344 12.00 -2.60 16.88
C ASP A 344 12.31 -3.34 15.58
N ALA A 345 12.02 -2.71 14.45
CA ALA A 345 12.18 -3.29 13.11
C ALA A 345 13.54 -4.00 12.89
N LEU A 346 14.63 -3.52 13.48
CA LEU A 346 15.96 -4.09 13.28
C LEU A 346 16.52 -4.80 14.51
N LYS A 347 16.24 -4.28 15.71
CA LYS A 347 16.84 -4.78 16.96
C LYS A 347 16.01 -5.90 17.56
N ASN A 348 14.68 -5.79 17.49
CA ASN A 348 13.75 -6.77 18.03
C ASN A 348 12.50 -6.93 17.13
N PRO A 349 12.66 -7.42 15.88
CA PRO A 349 11.54 -7.56 14.94
C PRO A 349 10.55 -8.68 15.31
N MET A 350 10.79 -9.36 16.43
CA MET A 350 9.92 -10.39 17.00
C MET A 350 9.26 -9.93 18.31
N GLY A 351 9.56 -8.71 18.78
CA GLY A 351 8.86 -8.09 19.90
C GLY A 351 7.37 -7.94 19.61
N THR A 352 6.58 -7.90 20.67
CA THR A 352 5.12 -7.87 20.64
C THR A 352 4.55 -6.63 21.31
N GLU A 353 5.30 -5.89 22.12
CA GLU A 353 4.86 -4.58 22.61
C GLU A 353 5.17 -3.52 21.54
N ARG A 354 4.18 -2.67 21.22
CA ARG A 354 4.25 -1.54 20.26
C ARG A 354 4.49 -1.99 18.81
N ASP A 355 4.02 -3.18 18.44
CA ASP A 355 4.15 -3.71 17.08
C ASP A 355 2.89 -3.50 16.21
N TRP A 356 1.85 -2.92 16.82
CA TRP A 356 0.54 -2.56 16.26
C TRP A 356 -0.33 -3.75 15.84
N VAL A 357 0.06 -4.96 16.18
CA VAL A 357 -0.72 -6.18 16.04
C VAL A 357 -1.35 -6.50 17.39
N TRP A 358 -2.48 -7.20 17.38
CA TRP A 358 -3.03 -7.74 18.62
C TRP A 358 -2.57 -9.19 18.76
N GLU A 359 -2.00 -9.51 19.92
CA GLU A 359 -1.49 -10.83 20.26
C GLU A 359 -2.34 -11.47 21.36
N THR A 360 -2.35 -12.82 21.38
CA THR A 360 -2.94 -13.54 22.52
C THR A 360 -2.15 -13.22 23.79
N GLY A 361 -2.82 -12.60 24.75
CA GLY A 361 -2.23 -12.12 26.01
C GLY A 361 -2.51 -10.64 26.23
N GLU A 362 -2.65 -9.88 25.15
CA GLU A 362 -2.90 -8.45 25.20
C GLU A 362 -4.33 -8.12 25.62
N PRO A 363 -4.53 -7.16 26.54
CA PRO A 363 -5.84 -6.70 26.92
C PRO A 363 -6.55 -6.01 25.75
N TYR A 364 -7.80 -6.37 25.51
CA TYR A 364 -8.68 -5.65 24.59
C TYR A 364 -10.06 -5.43 25.20
N ARG A 365 -10.78 -4.45 24.64
CA ARG A 365 -12.13 -4.10 25.05
C ARG A 365 -13.11 -4.83 24.15
N ASP A 366 -13.69 -5.91 24.66
CA ASP A 366 -14.75 -6.74 24.02
C ASP A 366 -16.11 -6.00 24.02
N PHE A 367 -16.11 -4.79 23.47
CA PHE A 367 -17.25 -3.90 23.34
C PHE A 367 -17.71 -3.80 21.88
N GLY A 368 -17.21 -4.69 21.02
CA GLY A 368 -17.43 -4.65 19.58
C GLY A 368 -16.68 -3.52 18.89
N LEU A 369 -16.83 -3.49 17.56
CA LEU A 369 -16.08 -2.60 16.66
C LEU A 369 -16.32 -1.11 16.93
N ASP A 370 -17.50 -0.72 17.40
CA ASP A 370 -17.80 0.66 17.77
C ASP A 370 -17.14 1.09 19.10
N GLY A 371 -16.75 0.11 19.94
CA GLY A 371 -16.05 0.29 21.21
C GLY A 371 -16.92 0.80 22.36
N VAL A 372 -18.25 0.78 22.21
CA VAL A 372 -19.21 1.27 23.20
C VAL A 372 -20.00 0.08 23.77
N PRO A 373 -19.92 -0.19 25.08
CA PRO A 373 -20.62 -1.33 25.67
C PRO A 373 -22.14 -1.16 25.63
N GLY A 374 -22.84 -2.23 25.28
CA GLY A 374 -24.29 -2.37 25.28
C GLY A 374 -24.98 -1.97 23.99
N THR A 375 -24.25 -1.71 22.90
CA THR A 375 -24.79 -1.32 21.58
C THR A 375 -25.24 -2.52 20.75
N LYS A 376 -24.74 -3.71 21.06
CA LYS A 376 -24.95 -5.00 20.38
C LYS A 376 -24.49 -4.95 18.93
N ASP A 377 -23.38 -4.29 18.69
CA ASP A 377 -22.72 -4.28 17.39
C ASP A 377 -21.90 -5.57 17.18
N ILE A 378 -21.01 -5.55 16.18
CA ILE A 378 -20.30 -6.75 15.76
C ILE A 378 -19.09 -6.97 16.66
N GLY A 379 -18.98 -8.17 17.21
CA GLY A 379 -17.89 -8.58 18.10
C GLY A 379 -18.26 -8.54 19.57
N GLU A 380 -19.21 -7.69 19.98
CA GLU A 380 -19.46 -7.42 21.40
C GLU A 380 -19.77 -8.68 22.25
N GLY A 381 -18.97 -8.85 23.30
CA GLY A 381 -19.14 -9.85 24.35
C GLY A 381 -18.85 -11.28 23.90
N ASN A 382 -18.09 -11.46 22.81
CA ASN A 382 -17.85 -12.78 22.23
C ASN A 382 -16.55 -13.45 22.72
N GLY A 383 -15.72 -12.73 23.50
CA GLY A 383 -14.45 -13.22 24.04
C GLY A 383 -13.35 -13.42 22.99
N GLN A 384 -13.43 -12.75 21.84
CA GLN A 384 -12.39 -12.70 20.80
C GLN A 384 -12.10 -11.25 20.40
N TYR A 385 -10.88 -10.97 19.96
CA TYR A 385 -10.54 -9.68 19.39
C TYR A 385 -11.04 -9.60 17.94
N ASP A 386 -11.89 -8.60 17.67
CA ASP A 386 -12.50 -8.42 16.36
C ASP A 386 -11.96 -7.21 15.57
N VAL A 387 -11.95 -7.41 14.25
CA VAL A 387 -11.66 -6.39 13.24
C VAL A 387 -12.66 -6.51 12.09
N SER A 388 -12.87 -5.42 11.35
CA SER A 388 -13.71 -5.42 10.15
C SER A 388 -13.19 -6.41 9.10
N LEU A 389 -14.07 -6.85 8.21
CA LEU A 389 -13.76 -7.73 7.09
C LEU A 389 -12.57 -7.20 6.29
N GLY A 390 -12.59 -5.91 5.94
CA GLY A 390 -11.51 -5.27 5.19
C GLY A 390 -10.15 -5.42 5.85
N ARG A 391 -10.09 -5.17 7.17
CA ARG A 391 -8.84 -5.27 7.92
C ARG A 391 -8.38 -6.71 8.03
N ARG A 392 -9.29 -7.64 8.32
CA ARG A 392 -9.00 -9.08 8.36
C ARG A 392 -8.41 -9.55 7.04
N SER A 393 -9.05 -9.21 5.91
CA SER A 393 -8.60 -9.60 4.58
C SER A 393 -7.21 -9.09 4.23
N LEU A 394 -6.87 -7.85 4.62
CA LEU A 394 -5.52 -7.33 4.38
C LEU A 394 -4.48 -7.95 5.34
N LEU A 395 -4.82 -8.12 6.63
CA LEU A 395 -3.95 -8.75 7.63
C LEU A 395 -3.65 -10.22 7.30
N GLU A 396 -4.59 -10.96 6.71
CA GLU A 396 -4.35 -12.33 6.25
C GLU A 396 -3.27 -12.42 5.17
N LEU A 397 -3.08 -11.36 4.39
CA LEU A 397 -2.09 -11.24 3.32
C LEU A 397 -0.82 -10.46 3.74
N ASP A 398 -0.75 -10.04 5.01
CA ASP A 398 0.37 -9.28 5.56
C ASP A 398 1.71 -10.01 5.38
N ALA A 399 2.75 -9.28 4.98
CA ALA A 399 4.05 -9.87 4.72
C ALA A 399 4.73 -10.36 6.00
N ARG A 400 4.64 -9.61 7.12
CA ARG A 400 5.26 -10.03 8.39
C ARG A 400 4.62 -11.31 8.91
N ALA A 401 3.29 -11.36 8.93
CA ALA A 401 2.52 -12.52 9.36
C ALA A 401 2.81 -13.75 8.49
N ASN A 402 2.84 -13.61 7.15
CA ASN A 402 3.07 -14.75 6.28
C ASN A 402 4.55 -15.19 6.22
N LEU A 403 5.51 -14.30 6.46
CA LEU A 403 6.91 -14.70 6.66
C LEU A 403 7.08 -15.60 7.89
N LYS A 404 6.43 -15.28 9.02
CA LYS A 404 6.44 -16.11 10.24
C LYS A 404 5.87 -17.53 10.01
N LYS A 405 4.99 -17.70 9.00
CA LYS A 405 4.37 -19.01 8.66
C LYS A 405 5.24 -19.90 7.75
N LEU A 406 6.29 -19.35 7.13
CA LEU A 406 7.13 -20.12 6.21
C LEU A 406 7.94 -21.19 6.95
N ASP A 407 7.96 -22.42 6.42
CA ASP A 407 8.85 -23.46 6.93
C ASP A 407 10.32 -23.21 6.54
N ALA A 408 11.24 -23.95 7.16
CA ALA A 408 12.67 -23.83 6.90
C ALA A 408 13.05 -24.07 5.42
N LYS A 409 12.28 -24.89 4.69
CA LYS A 409 12.53 -25.21 3.28
C LYS A 409 12.11 -24.05 2.38
N ALA A 410 10.96 -23.46 2.63
CA ALA A 410 10.47 -22.27 1.93
C ALA A 410 11.39 -21.08 2.20
N LEU A 411 11.73 -20.83 3.48
CA LEU A 411 12.69 -19.80 3.85
C LEU A 411 14.04 -20.02 3.15
N GLY A 412 14.62 -21.22 3.24
CA GLY A 412 15.93 -21.49 2.63
C GLY A 412 15.97 -21.37 1.11
N ARG A 413 14.81 -21.44 0.43
CA ARG A 413 14.71 -21.40 -1.04
C ARG A 413 14.37 -20.04 -1.61
N LEU A 414 13.51 -19.27 -0.94
CA LEU A 414 13.01 -18.00 -1.46
C LEU A 414 14.07 -16.90 -1.32
N ASP A 415 14.40 -16.22 -2.41
CA ASP A 415 15.24 -15.02 -2.43
C ASP A 415 14.36 -13.75 -2.32
N PHE A 416 14.82 -12.69 -1.65
CA PHE A 416 14.06 -11.44 -1.51
C PHE A 416 14.84 -10.21 -1.99
N PHE A 417 14.19 -9.34 -2.76
CA PHE A 417 14.68 -8.01 -3.10
C PHE A 417 13.63 -6.98 -2.70
N LEU A 418 13.94 -6.12 -1.74
CA LEU A 418 13.05 -5.08 -1.26
C LEU A 418 13.69 -3.71 -1.53
N ASP A 419 12.88 -2.74 -1.94
CA ASP A 419 13.30 -1.35 -2.00
C ASP A 419 12.21 -0.40 -1.51
N GLY A 420 12.60 0.85 -1.26
CA GLY A 420 11.66 1.94 -1.12
C GLY A 420 12.32 3.26 -0.76
N GLY A 421 11.67 4.35 -1.14
CA GLY A 421 12.07 5.69 -0.78
C GLY A 421 11.77 5.98 0.69
N ILE A 422 12.70 6.60 1.42
CA ILE A 422 12.46 6.98 2.83
C ILE A 422 11.53 8.19 2.99
N ARG A 423 11.23 8.92 1.92
CA ARG A 423 10.32 10.07 1.90
C ARG A 423 9.01 9.77 1.17
N ASP A 424 8.77 8.51 0.84
CA ASP A 424 7.55 8.06 0.18
C ASP A 424 6.29 8.49 0.95
N VAL A 425 5.31 9.02 0.21
CA VAL A 425 4.04 9.56 0.72
C VAL A 425 3.18 8.56 1.52
N PHE A 426 3.35 7.26 1.27
CA PHE A 426 2.70 6.15 1.97
C PHE A 426 3.67 5.35 2.84
N ASN A 427 4.86 5.90 3.14
CA ASN A 427 5.89 5.26 3.94
C ASN A 427 6.36 3.88 3.40
N LEU A 428 6.35 3.66 2.07
CA LEU A 428 6.63 2.34 1.49
C LEU A 428 8.07 1.85 1.76
N GLY A 429 9.05 2.77 1.86
CA GLY A 429 10.41 2.41 2.31
C GLY A 429 10.45 1.97 3.77
N LEU A 430 9.64 2.57 4.65
CA LEU A 430 9.56 2.11 6.04
C LEU A 430 8.89 0.73 6.12
N MET A 431 7.85 0.47 5.32
CA MET A 431 7.22 -0.86 5.26
C MET A 431 8.19 -1.93 4.74
N SER A 432 9.01 -1.62 3.72
CA SER A 432 10.13 -2.48 3.31
C SER A 432 11.04 -2.80 4.50
N HIS A 433 11.37 -1.78 5.29
CA HIS A 433 12.28 -1.89 6.43
C HIS A 433 11.74 -2.81 7.53
N GLN A 434 10.45 -2.71 7.85
CA GLN A 434 9.77 -3.59 8.80
C GLN A 434 9.87 -5.06 8.34
N VAL A 435 9.54 -5.32 7.06
CA VAL A 435 9.56 -6.67 6.47
C VAL A 435 10.98 -7.23 6.40
N PHE A 436 11.96 -6.43 5.98
CA PHE A 436 13.36 -6.84 5.87
C PHE A 436 13.96 -7.18 7.23
N GLY A 437 13.63 -6.39 8.25
CA GLY A 437 14.00 -6.61 9.63
C GLY A 437 13.63 -8.00 10.14
N LEU A 438 12.35 -8.36 9.98
CA LEU A 438 11.85 -9.70 10.30
C LEU A 438 12.52 -10.79 9.46
N LEU A 439 12.63 -10.58 8.14
CA LEU A 439 13.30 -11.54 7.25
C LEU A 439 14.71 -11.87 7.75
N LYS A 440 15.50 -10.85 8.10
CA LYS A 440 16.85 -10.99 8.66
C LYS A 440 16.86 -11.79 9.96
N ALA A 441 15.89 -11.59 10.85
CA ALA A 441 15.80 -12.35 12.10
C ALA A 441 15.41 -13.82 11.89
N LEU A 442 14.61 -14.12 10.85
CA LEU A 442 14.22 -15.49 10.48
C LEU A 442 15.32 -16.23 9.71
N ARG A 443 16.27 -15.52 9.07
CA ARG A 443 17.39 -16.13 8.37
C ARG A 443 18.40 -16.77 9.33
N PRO A 444 18.96 -17.95 9.02
CA PRO A 444 20.11 -18.47 9.75
C PRO A 444 21.31 -17.55 9.52
N SER A 445 22.20 -17.43 10.52
CA SER A 445 23.39 -16.57 10.45
C SER A 445 24.36 -16.91 9.31
N SER A 446 24.25 -18.09 8.72
CA SER A 446 25.01 -18.51 7.54
C SER A 446 24.50 -17.91 6.22
N ARG A 447 23.26 -17.41 6.20
CA ARG A 447 22.65 -16.75 5.04
C ARG A 447 23.01 -15.27 5.07
N ALA A 448 23.85 -14.84 4.14
CA ALA A 448 24.17 -13.43 4.00
C ALA A 448 22.94 -12.63 3.57
N VAL A 449 22.75 -11.46 4.18
CA VAL A 449 21.74 -10.46 3.81
C VAL A 449 22.44 -9.14 3.52
N GLY A 450 21.89 -8.31 2.62
CA GLY A 450 22.44 -7.00 2.27
C GLY A 450 21.42 -5.90 2.54
N ALA A 451 21.74 -4.94 3.40
CA ALA A 451 20.93 -3.75 3.63
C ALA A 451 21.75 -2.52 3.25
N TYR A 452 21.21 -1.70 2.34
CA TYR A 452 21.92 -0.58 1.75
C TYR A 452 21.07 0.69 1.82
N ARG A 453 21.72 1.84 2.08
CA ARG A 453 21.09 3.17 2.18
C ARG A 453 21.10 3.98 0.89
N ASP A 454 21.75 3.44 -0.14
CA ASP A 454 21.71 3.95 -1.50
C ASP A 454 22.10 2.84 -2.49
N PHE A 455 21.70 2.96 -3.75
CA PHE A 455 22.09 2.02 -4.81
C PHE A 455 23.61 1.92 -4.99
N ALA A 456 24.33 3.04 -4.80
CA ALA A 456 25.78 3.10 -4.85
C ALA A 456 26.47 2.40 -3.67
N GLU A 457 25.77 2.09 -2.59
CA GLU A 457 26.34 1.33 -1.47
C GLU A 457 26.39 -0.18 -1.74
N VAL A 458 25.69 -0.66 -2.78
CA VAL A 458 25.76 -2.06 -3.18
C VAL A 458 27.22 -2.38 -3.57
N PRO A 459 27.88 -3.39 -2.95
CA PRO A 459 29.32 -3.58 -3.11
C PRO A 459 29.74 -3.80 -4.57
N GLY A 460 30.61 -2.91 -5.08
CA GLY A 460 31.19 -3.02 -6.42
C GLY A 460 30.28 -2.51 -7.56
N THR A 461 29.24 -1.74 -7.23
CA THR A 461 28.34 -1.09 -8.17
C THR A 461 28.61 0.40 -8.34
N THR A 462 29.75 0.93 -7.91
CA THR A 462 30.11 2.35 -8.14
C THR A 462 31.06 2.50 -9.33
N ASP A 463 30.85 3.54 -10.15
CA ASP A 463 31.82 3.97 -11.15
C ASP A 463 33.02 4.72 -10.50
N ARG A 464 33.93 5.22 -11.35
CA ARG A 464 35.11 5.98 -10.89
C ARG A 464 34.77 7.31 -10.19
N ASN A 465 33.55 7.80 -10.37
CA ASN A 465 33.03 9.03 -9.77
C ASN A 465 32.17 8.74 -8.53
N GLY A 466 32.07 7.48 -8.10
CA GLY A 466 31.23 7.07 -6.98
C GLY A 466 29.74 7.02 -7.30
N GLN A 467 29.34 7.11 -8.57
CA GLN A 467 27.94 7.04 -9.00
C GLN A 467 27.52 5.59 -9.19
N TYR A 468 26.22 5.32 -9.00
CA TYR A 468 25.68 3.99 -9.23
C TYR A 468 25.87 3.57 -10.69
N ASN A 469 26.68 2.54 -10.86
CA ASN A 469 26.95 1.79 -12.08
C ASN A 469 26.30 0.40 -11.94
N PRO A 470 25.10 0.21 -12.50
CA PRO A 470 24.47 -1.09 -12.48
C PRO A 470 25.25 -2.10 -13.38
N TRP A 471 25.99 -1.65 -14.40
CA TRP A 471 26.71 -2.49 -15.38
C TRP A 471 27.99 -3.13 -14.80
N THR A 472 27.83 -4.10 -13.90
CA THR A 472 28.95 -4.74 -13.20
C THR A 472 28.70 -6.22 -12.90
N LYS A 473 29.74 -7.04 -12.97
CA LYS A 473 29.68 -8.44 -12.50
C LYS A 473 29.59 -8.55 -10.97
N ALA A 474 29.70 -7.44 -10.24
CA ALA A 474 29.65 -7.44 -8.79
C ALA A 474 28.34 -7.99 -8.23
N TRP A 475 27.24 -7.87 -8.97
CA TRP A 475 25.93 -8.45 -8.63
C TRP A 475 25.95 -9.97 -8.42
N THR A 476 26.92 -10.68 -9.00
CA THR A 476 27.11 -12.13 -8.73
C THR A 476 27.54 -12.43 -7.28
N ARG A 477 28.04 -11.42 -6.56
CA ARG A 477 28.51 -11.52 -5.16
C ARG A 477 27.59 -10.79 -4.18
N VAL A 478 26.58 -10.06 -4.67
CA VAL A 478 25.59 -9.41 -3.81
C VAL A 478 24.74 -10.50 -3.15
N PRO A 479 24.42 -10.37 -1.85
CA PRO A 479 23.49 -11.27 -1.18
C PRO A 479 22.17 -11.44 -1.92
N ARG A 480 21.47 -12.54 -1.66
CA ARG A 480 20.19 -12.84 -2.32
C ARG A 480 18.98 -12.22 -1.65
N ASP A 481 19.11 -11.95 -0.35
CA ASP A 481 18.16 -11.21 0.45
C ASP A 481 18.70 -9.78 0.57
N VAL A 482 18.07 -8.84 -0.13
CA VAL A 482 18.53 -7.45 -0.29
C VAL A 482 17.43 -6.48 0.09
N GLU A 483 17.81 -5.44 0.83
CA GLU A 483 17.05 -4.20 0.98
C GLU A 483 17.89 -3.02 0.46
N ILE A 484 17.26 -2.14 -0.33
CA ILE A 484 17.81 -0.83 -0.69
C ILE A 484 16.79 0.25 -0.32
N LEU A 485 17.10 1.03 0.70
CA LEU A 485 16.35 2.24 1.04
C LEU A 485 17.07 3.44 0.47
N TYR A 486 16.39 4.33 -0.24
CA TYR A 486 17.02 5.47 -0.92
C TYR A 486 16.38 6.81 -0.55
N GLY A 487 17.14 7.89 -0.72
CA GLY A 487 16.73 9.25 -0.40
C GLY A 487 17.59 9.90 0.67
N LYS A 488 17.69 11.22 0.62
CA LYS A 488 18.45 12.04 1.56
C LYS A 488 17.69 12.20 2.89
N ASP A 489 18.42 12.08 3.99
CA ASP A 489 17.88 12.38 5.32
C ASP A 489 17.46 13.84 5.47
N ALA A 490 18.14 14.77 4.78
CA ALA A 490 17.83 16.19 4.80
C ALA A 490 17.81 16.72 3.35
N PRO A 491 16.70 16.54 2.60
CA PRO A 491 16.61 17.00 1.22
C PRO A 491 16.55 18.53 1.17
N THR A 492 17.18 19.14 0.16
CA THR A 492 16.95 20.56 -0.16
C THR A 492 15.60 20.76 -0.86
N ASP A 493 15.18 22.00 -1.06
CA ASP A 493 13.98 22.29 -1.86
C ASP A 493 14.10 21.77 -3.29
N GLU A 494 15.28 21.83 -3.92
CA GLU A 494 15.50 21.23 -5.23
C GLU A 494 15.36 19.69 -5.20
N ASP A 495 15.86 19.04 -4.14
CA ASP A 495 15.73 17.60 -3.96
C ASP A 495 14.25 17.19 -3.81
N ARG A 496 13.47 17.95 -3.03
CA ARG A 496 12.03 17.74 -2.86
C ARG A 496 11.28 17.87 -4.18
N VAL A 497 11.57 18.91 -4.97
CA VAL A 497 10.95 19.11 -6.30
C VAL A 497 11.36 18.01 -7.28
N ALA A 498 12.58 17.48 -7.16
CA ALA A 498 13.04 16.35 -7.96
C ALA A 498 12.45 15.00 -7.50
N GLY A 499 11.83 14.94 -6.31
CA GLY A 499 11.27 13.73 -5.72
C GLY A 499 12.32 12.80 -5.12
N ASP A 500 13.42 13.33 -4.57
CA ASP A 500 14.48 12.51 -3.95
C ASP A 500 13.97 11.69 -2.76
N GLY A 501 14.12 10.37 -2.85
CA GLY A 501 13.63 9.46 -1.81
C GLY A 501 12.11 9.33 -1.73
N ASP A 502 11.38 9.94 -2.65
CA ASP A 502 9.92 9.95 -2.68
C ASP A 502 9.38 8.68 -3.39
N HIS A 503 8.08 8.65 -3.69
CA HIS A 503 7.34 7.45 -4.10
C HIS A 503 7.99 6.65 -5.23
N VAL A 504 8.30 7.32 -6.35
CA VAL A 504 9.11 6.71 -7.41
C VAL A 504 10.60 7.04 -7.23
N GLY A 505 10.89 8.22 -6.66
CA GLY A 505 12.22 8.81 -6.59
C GLY A 505 12.49 9.79 -7.73
N THR A 506 13.71 10.32 -7.78
CA THR A 506 14.22 11.03 -8.97
C THR A 506 14.25 10.11 -10.20
N ILE A 507 14.40 10.67 -11.40
CA ILE A 507 14.58 9.88 -12.64
C ILE A 507 15.74 8.87 -12.51
N ALA A 508 16.83 9.26 -11.83
CA ALA A 508 17.98 8.39 -11.61
C ALA A 508 17.66 7.25 -10.62
N GLN A 509 16.96 7.56 -9.51
CA GLN A 509 16.51 6.55 -8.55
C GLN A 509 15.54 5.57 -9.20
N ALA A 510 14.54 6.06 -9.95
CA ALA A 510 13.60 5.23 -10.68
C ALA A 510 14.31 4.20 -11.58
N ALA A 511 15.28 4.66 -12.40
CA ALA A 511 16.08 3.76 -13.23
C ALA A 511 16.92 2.77 -12.39
N ALA A 512 17.54 3.24 -11.31
CA ALA A 512 18.37 2.43 -10.42
C ALA A 512 17.60 1.29 -9.77
N ARG A 513 16.35 1.50 -9.36
CA ARG A 513 15.44 0.48 -8.82
C ARG A 513 15.27 -0.69 -9.79
N PHE A 514 14.87 -0.38 -11.03
CA PHE A 514 14.65 -1.39 -12.06
C PHE A 514 15.95 -2.11 -12.45
N TYR A 515 17.06 -1.37 -12.64
CA TYR A 515 18.35 -2.01 -12.93
C TYR A 515 18.79 -2.97 -11.82
N SER A 516 18.58 -2.60 -10.56
CA SER A 516 18.98 -3.41 -9.42
C SER A 516 18.18 -4.71 -9.33
N VAL A 517 16.86 -4.66 -9.51
CA VAL A 517 16.04 -5.88 -9.49
C VAL A 517 16.31 -6.78 -10.69
N PHE A 518 16.60 -6.22 -11.88
CA PHE A 518 16.99 -7.02 -13.05
C PHE A 518 18.35 -7.68 -12.86
N ASN A 519 19.32 -6.99 -12.25
CA ASN A 519 20.58 -7.59 -11.80
C ASN A 519 20.35 -8.78 -10.87
N TRP A 520 19.60 -8.54 -9.80
CA TRP A 520 19.27 -9.56 -8.81
C TRP A 520 18.58 -10.78 -9.45
N ALA A 521 17.60 -10.54 -10.32
CA ALA A 521 16.89 -11.58 -11.04
C ALA A 521 17.82 -12.40 -11.95
N ALA A 522 18.65 -11.74 -12.74
CA ALA A 522 19.50 -12.40 -13.72
C ALA A 522 20.57 -13.30 -13.10
N VAL A 523 21.05 -12.94 -11.91
CA VAL A 523 22.07 -13.72 -11.21
C VAL A 523 21.48 -14.83 -10.33
N THR A 524 20.15 -14.98 -10.26
CA THR A 524 19.44 -15.91 -9.34
C THR A 524 19.80 -17.38 -9.56
N TRP A 525 20.00 -17.81 -10.81
CA TRP A 525 20.28 -19.22 -11.15
C TRP A 525 21.63 -19.41 -11.85
N PRO A 526 22.78 -19.13 -11.24
CA PRO A 526 24.06 -19.03 -11.94
C PRO A 526 24.47 -20.29 -12.73
N SER A 527 23.93 -21.47 -12.40
CA SER A 527 24.26 -22.75 -13.03
C SER A 527 23.59 -23.04 -14.38
N LEU A 528 22.50 -22.35 -14.78
CA LEU A 528 21.85 -22.68 -16.06
C LEU A 528 22.73 -22.28 -17.27
N PRO A 529 22.60 -23.00 -18.39
CA PRO A 529 23.16 -22.55 -19.66
C PRO A 529 22.70 -21.13 -20.01
N GLN A 530 23.56 -20.35 -20.66
CA GLN A 530 23.20 -19.04 -21.19
C GLN A 530 23.01 -19.16 -22.72
N PRO A 531 21.75 -19.08 -23.22
CA PRO A 531 21.48 -19.03 -24.66
C PRO A 531 22.15 -17.81 -25.30
N LYS A 532 22.44 -17.88 -26.60
CA LYS A 532 23.07 -16.74 -27.30
C LYS A 532 22.10 -15.57 -27.40
N ALA A 533 22.49 -14.40 -26.92
CA ALA A 533 21.80 -13.13 -27.15
C ALA A 533 22.49 -12.37 -28.29
N THR A 534 21.75 -11.98 -29.32
CA THR A 534 22.27 -11.21 -30.47
C THR A 534 21.52 -9.89 -30.63
N LEU A 535 22.22 -8.76 -30.70
CA LEU A 535 21.61 -7.44 -30.92
C LEU A 535 20.80 -7.41 -32.24
N GLY A 536 19.59 -6.86 -32.20
CA GLY A 536 18.71 -6.76 -33.37
C GLY A 536 18.03 -8.08 -33.79
N SER A 537 18.25 -9.17 -33.04
CA SER A 537 17.52 -10.45 -33.26
C SER A 537 16.16 -10.51 -32.56
N GLN A 538 15.77 -9.43 -31.87
CA GLN A 538 14.41 -9.28 -31.36
C GLN A 538 13.46 -9.14 -32.54
N VAL A 539 12.37 -9.91 -32.48
CA VAL A 539 11.30 -9.80 -33.45
C VAL A 539 10.36 -8.71 -32.97
N ASP A 540 10.03 -7.77 -33.85
CA ASP A 540 9.00 -6.77 -33.59
C ASP A 540 7.67 -7.51 -33.37
N ARG A 541 7.14 -7.40 -32.15
CA ARG A 541 5.93 -8.07 -31.68
C ARG A 541 5.08 -7.06 -30.96
N GLU A 542 3.77 -7.26 -31.03
CA GLU A 542 2.86 -6.53 -30.16
C GLU A 542 3.27 -6.78 -28.70
N PRO A 543 3.55 -5.72 -27.91
CA PRO A 543 4.06 -5.87 -26.55
C PRO A 543 3.01 -6.45 -25.60
N THR A 544 1.74 -6.43 -26.02
CA THR A 544 0.58 -6.89 -25.25
C THR A 544 -0.18 -7.97 -26.02
N GLU A 545 -0.55 -9.02 -25.30
CA GLU A 545 -1.38 -10.12 -25.78
C GLU A 545 -2.53 -10.38 -24.78
N TRP A 546 -3.43 -11.31 -25.10
CA TRP A 546 -4.48 -11.72 -24.17
C TRP A 546 -4.66 -13.23 -24.17
N TYR A 547 -5.24 -13.74 -23.08
CA TYR A 547 -5.70 -15.12 -22.96
C TYR A 547 -7.15 -15.15 -22.48
N GLN A 548 -7.84 -16.26 -22.75
CA GLN A 548 -9.19 -16.46 -22.23
C GLN A 548 -9.11 -17.01 -20.81
N SER A 549 -9.44 -16.19 -19.80
CA SER A 549 -9.51 -16.64 -18.41
C SER A 549 -10.84 -17.36 -18.18
N LYS A 550 -10.78 -18.62 -17.72
CA LYS A 550 -12.00 -19.37 -17.36
C LYS A 550 -12.50 -18.91 -16.00
N ILE A 551 -11.59 -18.60 -15.09
CA ILE A 551 -11.88 -18.07 -13.75
C ILE A 551 -12.67 -16.75 -13.83
N LEU A 552 -12.26 -15.83 -14.70
CA LEU A 552 -12.94 -14.53 -14.83
C LEU A 552 -14.10 -14.56 -15.84
N GLY A 553 -14.19 -15.61 -16.66
CA GLY A 553 -15.14 -15.68 -17.77
C GLY A 553 -14.88 -14.62 -18.86
N ALA A 554 -13.65 -14.10 -18.96
CA ALA A 554 -13.32 -12.92 -19.74
C ALA A 554 -11.95 -13.05 -20.43
N LYS A 555 -11.74 -12.26 -21.49
CA LYS A 555 -10.40 -12.06 -22.06
C LYS A 555 -9.58 -11.19 -21.10
N ARG A 556 -8.37 -11.61 -20.76
CA ARG A 556 -7.46 -10.85 -19.89
C ARG A 556 -6.14 -10.57 -20.59
N GLU A 557 -5.72 -9.30 -20.53
CA GLU A 557 -4.50 -8.82 -21.15
C GLU A 557 -3.25 -9.11 -20.30
N TYR A 558 -2.12 -9.31 -20.95
CA TYR A 558 -0.80 -9.35 -20.36
C TYR A 558 0.25 -8.78 -21.32
N GLY A 559 1.32 -8.19 -20.78
CA GLY A 559 2.50 -7.82 -21.54
C GLY A 559 3.51 -8.98 -21.58
N ILE A 560 4.26 -9.08 -22.68
CA ILE A 560 5.28 -10.14 -22.85
C ILE A 560 6.52 -9.58 -23.54
N VAL A 561 7.68 -9.88 -22.98
CA VAL A 561 8.98 -9.56 -23.59
C VAL A 561 9.83 -10.81 -23.62
N LEU A 562 10.25 -11.16 -24.83
CA LEU A 562 11.11 -12.31 -25.07
C LEU A 562 12.55 -11.85 -25.17
N PRO A 563 13.50 -12.63 -24.64
CA PRO A 563 14.89 -12.23 -24.63
C PRO A 563 15.46 -12.09 -26.06
N PRO A 564 16.48 -11.21 -26.27
CA PRO A 564 17.23 -11.21 -27.52
C PRO A 564 17.75 -12.61 -27.84
N GLY A 565 17.62 -13.01 -29.10
CA GLY A 565 18.02 -14.33 -29.57
C GLY A 565 16.98 -15.42 -29.39
N TYR A 566 15.83 -15.15 -28.76
CA TYR A 566 14.81 -16.16 -28.49
C TYR A 566 14.41 -16.94 -29.74
N GLU A 567 14.20 -16.27 -30.89
CA GLU A 567 13.76 -16.89 -32.15
C GLU A 567 14.91 -17.36 -33.06
N LEU A 568 16.17 -17.29 -32.61
CA LEU A 568 17.30 -17.75 -33.41
C LEU A 568 17.26 -19.28 -33.57
N PRO A 569 17.58 -19.83 -34.77
CA PRO A 569 17.58 -21.27 -35.00
C PRO A 569 18.45 -22.07 -34.02
N GLU A 570 19.59 -21.52 -33.58
CA GLU A 570 20.45 -22.15 -32.58
C GLU A 570 19.84 -22.23 -31.16
N ASN A 571 18.86 -21.38 -30.86
CA ASN A 571 18.18 -21.31 -29.57
C ASN A 571 16.80 -21.99 -29.60
N LYS A 572 16.45 -22.72 -30.67
CA LYS A 572 15.13 -23.37 -30.83
C LYS A 572 14.76 -24.32 -29.69
N ASP A 573 15.75 -24.95 -29.07
CA ASP A 573 15.61 -25.90 -27.96
C ASP A 573 15.92 -25.26 -26.59
N ALA A 574 16.31 -23.98 -26.58
CA ALA A 574 16.59 -23.24 -25.35
C ALA A 574 15.31 -22.92 -24.59
N ARG A 575 15.35 -23.06 -23.27
CA ARG A 575 14.28 -22.71 -22.34
C ARG A 575 14.76 -21.64 -21.37
N TYR A 576 13.85 -20.77 -20.96
CA TYR A 576 14.18 -19.54 -20.24
C TYR A 576 13.45 -19.49 -18.89
N PRO A 577 14.10 -18.93 -17.85
CA PRO A 577 13.39 -18.57 -16.63
C PRO A 577 12.45 -17.38 -16.90
N VAL A 578 11.48 -17.17 -15.99
CA VAL A 578 10.42 -16.18 -16.16
C VAL A 578 10.40 -15.21 -14.98
N VAL A 579 10.31 -13.91 -15.25
CA VAL A 579 9.97 -12.88 -14.25
C VAL A 579 8.56 -12.40 -14.55
N TYR A 580 7.65 -12.58 -13.59
CA TYR A 580 6.34 -11.96 -13.60
C TYR A 580 6.44 -10.62 -12.88
N MET A 581 6.15 -9.52 -13.56
CA MET A 581 6.29 -8.18 -13.03
C MET A 581 4.94 -7.46 -12.94
N LEU A 582 4.49 -7.24 -11.70
CA LEU A 582 3.21 -6.66 -11.34
C LEU A 582 3.32 -5.13 -11.31
N HIS A 583 2.46 -4.44 -12.03
CA HIS A 583 2.52 -2.98 -12.16
C HIS A 583 1.77 -2.24 -11.05
N GLY A 584 2.11 -0.96 -10.89
CA GLY A 584 1.50 -0.06 -9.91
C GLY A 584 0.10 0.41 -10.29
N TYR A 585 -0.47 1.21 -9.39
CA TYR A 585 -1.81 1.80 -9.46
C TYR A 585 -2.01 2.65 -10.74
N GLY A 586 -3.18 2.58 -11.37
CA GLY A 586 -3.51 3.28 -12.62
C GLY A 586 -2.79 2.78 -13.89
N MET A 587 -1.75 1.95 -13.77
CA MET A 587 -0.92 1.51 -14.90
C MET A 587 -1.54 0.35 -15.69
N ALA A 588 -1.07 0.14 -16.92
CA ALA A 588 -1.37 -1.01 -17.77
C ALA A 588 -0.08 -1.79 -18.10
N PRO A 589 -0.15 -3.07 -18.53
CA PRO A 589 1.03 -3.85 -18.88
C PRO A 589 1.97 -3.17 -19.87
N LYS A 590 1.41 -2.45 -20.85
CA LYS A 590 2.18 -1.72 -21.87
C LYS A 590 3.17 -0.70 -21.27
N ALA A 591 2.83 -0.05 -20.15
CA ALA A 591 3.72 0.92 -19.52
C ALA A 591 5.01 0.27 -18.99
N PHE A 592 4.94 -1.00 -18.56
CA PHE A 592 6.10 -1.77 -18.11
C PHE A 592 6.88 -2.42 -19.26
N THR A 593 6.23 -2.75 -20.37
CA THR A 593 6.96 -3.26 -21.55
C THR A 593 7.94 -2.21 -22.09
N ASP A 594 7.65 -0.92 -21.95
CA ASP A 594 8.57 0.15 -22.36
C ASP A 594 9.82 0.20 -21.46
N ILE A 595 9.69 -0.17 -20.18
CA ILE A 595 10.81 -0.33 -19.23
C ILE A 595 11.70 -1.52 -19.62
N SER A 596 11.16 -2.53 -20.33
CA SER A 596 11.92 -3.71 -20.76
C SER A 596 13.04 -3.40 -21.76
N VAL A 597 13.02 -2.23 -22.42
CA VAL A 597 14.14 -1.75 -23.25
C VAL A 597 15.45 -1.73 -22.43
N LEU A 598 15.36 -1.43 -21.13
CA LEU A 598 16.47 -1.48 -20.20
C LEU A 598 17.09 -2.88 -20.10
N THR A 599 16.25 -3.92 -20.04
CA THR A 599 16.71 -5.33 -19.98
C THR A 599 17.40 -5.78 -21.27
N THR A 600 16.91 -5.29 -22.41
CA THR A 600 17.49 -5.58 -23.72
C THR A 600 18.92 -5.03 -23.82
N ILE A 601 19.12 -3.77 -23.42
CA ILE A 601 20.45 -3.14 -23.38
C ILE A 601 21.39 -3.91 -22.44
N TYR A 602 20.86 -4.35 -21.30
CA TYR A 602 21.58 -5.16 -20.30
C TYR A 602 22.06 -6.52 -20.80
N THR A 603 21.23 -7.27 -21.51
CA THR A 603 21.52 -8.66 -21.93
C THR A 603 22.67 -8.77 -22.94
N MET A 604 23.23 -7.64 -23.36
CA MET A 604 24.16 -7.53 -24.49
C MET A 604 25.48 -6.84 -24.14
N ASP A 605 25.64 -6.38 -22.90
CA ASP A 605 26.90 -5.78 -22.47
C ASP A 605 27.96 -6.89 -22.27
N PRO A 606 29.09 -6.88 -22.98
CA PRO A 606 30.12 -7.92 -22.87
C PRO A 606 30.75 -7.98 -21.47
N ASP A 607 30.69 -6.88 -20.70
CA ASP A 607 31.13 -6.82 -19.32
C ASP A 607 30.06 -7.34 -18.35
N VAL A 608 28.81 -7.56 -18.80
CA VAL A 608 27.72 -8.04 -17.96
C VAL A 608 27.05 -9.29 -18.54
N GLN A 609 27.33 -10.45 -17.91
CA GLN A 609 26.76 -11.74 -18.33
C GLN A 609 25.34 -11.93 -17.78
N PHE A 610 24.46 -11.03 -18.19
CA PHE A 610 23.02 -11.13 -17.97
C PHE A 610 22.45 -12.35 -18.66
N ARG A 611 21.80 -13.23 -17.89
CA ARG A 611 21.08 -14.34 -18.51
C ARG A 611 19.85 -13.79 -19.24
N PRO A 612 19.58 -14.22 -20.48
CA PRO A 612 18.32 -13.90 -21.14
C PRO A 612 17.13 -14.56 -20.42
N MET A 613 16.06 -13.80 -20.17
CA MET A 613 14.85 -14.24 -19.45
C MET A 613 13.59 -13.80 -20.18
N ILE A 614 12.47 -14.51 -19.94
CA ILE A 614 11.15 -14.05 -20.36
C ILE A 614 10.61 -13.12 -19.29
N LEU A 615 10.12 -11.94 -19.69
CA LEU A 615 9.42 -11.02 -18.79
C LEU A 615 7.93 -11.03 -19.14
N VAL A 616 7.09 -11.28 -18.14
CA VAL A 616 5.64 -11.26 -18.26
C VAL A 616 5.12 -10.12 -17.40
N PHE A 617 4.22 -9.31 -17.92
CA PHE A 617 3.57 -8.21 -17.21
C PHE A 617 2.07 -8.51 -17.09
N PRO A 618 1.63 -9.25 -16.06
CA PRO A 618 0.22 -9.50 -15.85
C PRO A 618 -0.56 -8.19 -15.70
N SER A 619 -1.72 -8.07 -16.35
CA SER A 619 -2.60 -6.94 -16.05
C SER A 619 -3.16 -7.07 -14.64
N GLY A 620 -2.92 -6.06 -13.81
CA GLY A 620 -3.60 -5.85 -12.54
C GLY A 620 -4.89 -5.07 -12.70
N LYS A 621 -5.13 -4.38 -13.83
CA LYS A 621 -6.29 -3.50 -13.97
C LYS A 621 -7.60 -4.26 -13.75
N CYS A 622 -8.51 -3.62 -13.03
CA CYS A 622 -9.85 -4.16 -12.88
C CYS A 622 -10.58 -4.21 -14.23
N CYS A 623 -11.45 -5.22 -14.39
CA CYS A 623 -12.15 -5.46 -15.65
C CYS A 623 -13.21 -4.38 -15.90
N LEU A 624 -13.71 -4.35 -17.12
CA LEU A 624 -14.94 -3.65 -17.46
C LEU A 624 -16.08 -4.66 -17.54
N THR A 625 -17.25 -4.25 -17.04
CA THR A 625 -18.48 -5.03 -17.14
C THR A 625 -19.53 -4.19 -17.85
N ASN A 626 -20.23 -4.80 -18.81
CA ASN A 626 -21.36 -4.18 -19.47
C ASN A 626 -22.57 -4.20 -18.52
N ARG A 627 -23.09 -3.03 -18.18
CA ARG A 627 -24.20 -2.87 -17.24
C ARG A 627 -25.50 -3.56 -17.70
N ASP A 628 -25.73 -3.64 -19.01
CA ASP A 628 -26.97 -4.16 -19.57
C ASP A 628 -26.92 -5.68 -19.78
N THR A 629 -25.76 -6.23 -20.12
CA THR A 629 -25.59 -7.66 -20.46
C THR A 629 -24.87 -8.47 -19.38
N GLY A 630 -24.13 -7.83 -18.47
CA GLY A 630 -23.23 -8.48 -17.54
C GLY A 630 -21.95 -9.03 -18.18
N GLU A 631 -21.70 -8.76 -19.47
CA GLU A 631 -20.50 -9.19 -20.16
C GLU A 631 -19.25 -8.54 -19.55
N ARG A 632 -18.23 -9.33 -19.26
CA ARG A 632 -16.96 -8.87 -18.68
C ARG A 632 -15.82 -8.97 -19.70
N ASP A 633 -15.04 -7.92 -19.83
CA ASP A 633 -13.77 -7.92 -20.57
C ASP A 633 -12.68 -7.23 -19.74
N CYS A 634 -11.51 -7.86 -19.65
CA CYS A 634 -10.39 -7.41 -18.82
C CYS A 634 -9.21 -6.93 -19.69
N ARG A 635 -9.50 -6.53 -20.93
CA ARG A 635 -8.58 -5.82 -21.83
C ARG A 635 -8.90 -4.33 -21.81
N GLU A 636 -7.98 -3.53 -22.32
CA GLU A 636 -8.21 -2.08 -22.47
C GLU A 636 -8.83 -1.73 -23.83
N THR A 637 -8.65 -2.58 -24.84
CA THR A 637 -9.27 -2.42 -26.16
C THR A 637 -10.01 -3.67 -26.61
N ASP A 638 -11.10 -3.46 -27.37
CA ASP A 638 -11.87 -4.55 -27.98
C ASP A 638 -11.17 -5.19 -29.19
N ASP A 639 -11.83 -6.15 -29.84
CA ASP A 639 -11.29 -6.85 -31.02
C ASP A 639 -11.11 -5.94 -32.26
N LEU A 640 -11.64 -4.71 -32.22
CA LEU A 640 -11.49 -3.69 -33.26
C LEU A 640 -10.46 -2.61 -32.88
N GLY A 641 -9.78 -2.76 -31.73
CA GLY A 641 -8.82 -1.79 -31.21
C GLY A 641 -9.46 -0.52 -30.63
N ARG A 642 -10.77 -0.54 -30.33
CA ARG A 642 -11.45 0.60 -29.69
C ARG A 642 -11.28 0.51 -28.17
N PRO A 643 -11.04 1.63 -27.47
CA PRO A 643 -11.02 1.65 -26.01
C PRO A 643 -12.35 1.12 -25.45
N LEU A 644 -12.28 0.09 -24.59
CA LEU A 644 -13.48 -0.57 -24.05
C LEU A 644 -14.28 0.35 -23.13
N ASP A 645 -13.62 1.26 -22.42
CA ASP A 645 -14.26 2.28 -21.58
C ASP A 645 -15.03 3.35 -22.37
N ALA A 646 -14.76 3.48 -23.67
CA ALA A 646 -15.52 4.33 -24.57
C ALA A 646 -16.70 3.60 -25.23
N VAL A 647 -16.83 2.28 -25.04
CA VAL A 647 -17.95 1.50 -25.58
C VAL A 647 -19.17 1.69 -24.68
N PRO A 648 -20.33 2.12 -25.23
CA PRO A 648 -21.53 2.33 -24.43
C PRO A 648 -21.93 1.10 -23.61
N GLY A 649 -22.20 1.32 -22.32
CA GLY A 649 -22.65 0.30 -21.37
C GLY A 649 -21.52 -0.40 -20.62
N PHE A 650 -20.27 -0.37 -21.11
CA PHE A 650 -19.13 -0.87 -20.36
C PHE A 650 -18.70 0.13 -19.28
N GLU A 651 -18.60 -0.36 -18.06
CA GLU A 651 -18.18 0.43 -16.91
C GLU A 651 -17.07 -0.33 -16.18
N ARG A 652 -16.08 0.40 -15.69
CA ARG A 652 -14.96 -0.20 -14.96
C ARG A 652 -15.44 -0.67 -13.58
N GLU A 653 -15.00 -1.84 -13.16
CA GLU A 653 -15.40 -2.44 -11.87
C GLU A 653 -14.87 -1.67 -10.64
N CYS A 654 -13.92 -0.76 -10.85
CA CYS A 654 -13.21 0.03 -9.83
C CYS A 654 -12.90 1.43 -10.40
N VAL A 655 -12.25 2.31 -9.62
CA VAL A 655 -11.90 3.66 -10.07
C VAL A 655 -10.79 3.58 -11.12
N ILE A 656 -9.56 3.27 -10.70
CA ILE A 656 -8.40 3.05 -11.60
C ILE A 656 -7.47 1.93 -11.11
N GLY A 657 -7.94 1.14 -10.15
CA GLY A 657 -7.17 0.21 -9.35
C GLY A 657 -6.60 -0.99 -10.08
N ASN A 658 -5.54 -1.50 -9.45
CA ASN A 658 -4.82 -2.69 -9.87
C ASN A 658 -4.84 -3.72 -8.74
N PHE A 659 -5.41 -4.88 -9.04
CA PHE A 659 -5.64 -5.94 -8.09
C PHE A 659 -4.94 -7.22 -8.54
N PHE A 660 -4.11 -7.74 -7.65
CA PHE A 660 -3.42 -9.02 -7.79
C PHE A 660 -3.92 -10.03 -6.75
N ILE A 661 -5.08 -9.74 -6.14
CA ILE A 661 -5.76 -10.53 -5.10
C ILE A 661 -7.23 -10.72 -5.49
N ASN A 662 -7.87 -11.74 -4.92
CA ASN A 662 -9.29 -11.99 -5.14
C ASN A 662 -10.13 -10.94 -4.41
N ARG A 663 -11.02 -10.29 -5.14
CA ARG A 663 -11.72 -9.08 -4.71
C ARG A 663 -13.03 -9.40 -3.98
N HIS A 664 -13.33 -8.66 -2.91
CA HIS A 664 -14.64 -8.69 -2.24
C HIS A 664 -15.74 -7.93 -3.00
N GLY A 665 -15.43 -6.73 -3.51
CA GLY A 665 -16.32 -5.97 -4.38
C GLY A 665 -17.39 -5.18 -3.63
N TYR A 666 -18.47 -4.79 -4.31
CA TYR A 666 -19.49 -3.92 -3.72
C TYR A 666 -20.49 -4.67 -2.82
N ASP A 667 -20.93 -5.86 -3.22
CA ASP A 667 -22.01 -6.60 -2.55
C ASP A 667 -21.63 -8.04 -2.17
N GLY A 668 -20.36 -8.42 -2.37
CA GLY A 668 -19.86 -9.77 -2.11
C GLY A 668 -20.19 -10.81 -3.18
N SER A 669 -21.00 -10.46 -4.20
CA SER A 669 -21.36 -11.36 -5.30
C SER A 669 -20.44 -11.23 -6.52
N ASP A 670 -19.60 -10.19 -6.57
CA ASP A 670 -18.72 -9.86 -7.69
C ASP A 670 -17.81 -11.03 -8.13
N ASN A 671 -17.43 -11.91 -7.19
CA ASN A 671 -16.65 -13.14 -7.39
C ASN A 671 -15.44 -12.96 -8.33
N THR A 672 -14.80 -11.79 -8.27
CA THR A 672 -13.72 -11.44 -9.19
C THR A 672 -12.38 -11.94 -8.66
N ARG A 673 -11.93 -13.06 -9.20
CA ARG A 673 -10.78 -13.82 -8.68
C ARG A 673 -9.46 -13.52 -9.42
N TYR A 674 -8.91 -12.32 -9.22
CA TYR A 674 -7.73 -11.85 -9.96
C TYR A 674 -6.44 -12.62 -9.65
N SER A 675 -6.17 -13.02 -8.40
CA SER A 675 -4.96 -13.81 -8.09
C SER A 675 -5.03 -15.20 -8.72
N ASP A 676 -6.22 -15.79 -8.79
CA ASP A 676 -6.36 -17.11 -9.39
C ASP A 676 -6.21 -17.04 -10.91
N ALA A 677 -6.71 -15.96 -11.54
CA ALA A 677 -6.47 -15.68 -12.95
C ALA A 677 -4.97 -15.43 -13.25
N LEU A 678 -4.20 -14.87 -12.31
CA LEU A 678 -2.74 -14.78 -12.46
C LEU A 678 -2.11 -16.18 -12.59
N PHE A 679 -2.60 -17.18 -11.87
CA PHE A 679 -2.11 -18.55 -12.01
C PHE A 679 -2.53 -19.21 -13.33
N GLU A 680 -3.74 -18.93 -13.85
CA GLU A 680 -4.11 -19.32 -15.23
C GLU A 680 -3.17 -18.71 -16.27
N LEU A 681 -2.78 -17.45 -16.09
CA LEU A 681 -1.80 -16.81 -16.95
C LEU A 681 -0.45 -17.54 -16.89
N MET A 682 0.02 -17.93 -15.70
CA MET A 682 1.28 -18.67 -15.58
C MET A 682 1.26 -19.97 -16.39
N ASP A 683 0.17 -20.73 -16.32
CA ASP A 683 -0.01 -21.96 -17.08
C ASP A 683 -0.07 -21.68 -18.59
N HIS A 684 -0.80 -20.64 -19.02
CA HIS A 684 -0.83 -20.19 -20.42
C HIS A 684 0.56 -19.80 -20.94
N ILE A 685 1.39 -19.16 -20.12
CA ILE A 685 2.76 -18.80 -20.49
C ILE A 685 3.63 -20.06 -20.67
N ASP A 686 3.50 -21.07 -19.82
CA ASP A 686 4.23 -22.34 -19.96
C ASP A 686 3.81 -23.14 -21.19
N GLU A 687 2.52 -23.11 -21.53
CA GLU A 687 1.98 -23.77 -22.73
C GLU A 687 2.45 -23.09 -24.02
N LYS A 688 2.52 -21.76 -24.01
CA LYS A 688 2.77 -20.96 -25.21
C LYS A 688 4.24 -20.65 -25.48
N TYR A 689 5.07 -20.50 -24.44
CA TYR A 689 6.47 -20.08 -24.56
C TYR A 689 7.45 -21.12 -24.02
N ARG A 690 8.73 -21.01 -24.41
CA ARG A 690 9.80 -21.94 -24.01
C ARG A 690 10.27 -21.65 -22.58
N THR A 691 9.43 -21.90 -21.59
CA THR A 691 9.78 -21.73 -20.17
C THR A 691 10.58 -22.93 -19.64
N LEU A 692 11.39 -22.71 -18.60
CA LEU A 692 12.08 -23.80 -17.88
C LEU A 692 11.08 -24.54 -16.98
N PRO A 693 11.04 -25.88 -17.03
CA PRO A 693 10.22 -26.67 -16.12
C PRO A 693 10.85 -26.71 -14.73
N ARG A 694 10.01 -26.95 -13.72
CA ARG A 694 10.46 -27.21 -12.34
C ARG A 694 11.50 -28.32 -12.29
N ALA A 695 12.52 -28.17 -11.45
CA ALA A 695 13.60 -29.15 -11.30
C ALA A 695 14.09 -29.26 -9.85
N GLU A 696 14.62 -30.42 -9.48
CA GLU A 696 15.42 -30.57 -8.26
C GLU A 696 16.88 -30.22 -8.58
N VAL A 697 17.45 -29.28 -7.83
CA VAL A 697 18.82 -28.82 -7.97
C VAL A 697 19.52 -28.86 -6.62
N THR A 698 20.86 -28.93 -6.60
CA THR A 698 21.61 -28.74 -5.35
C THR A 698 21.23 -27.40 -4.73
N ALA A 699 21.04 -27.37 -3.41
CA ALA A 699 20.77 -26.11 -2.69
C ALA A 699 21.86 -25.08 -2.98
N ARG A 700 21.41 -23.84 -3.23
CA ARG A 700 22.25 -22.72 -3.70
C ARG A 700 23.02 -22.05 -2.56
#